data_AF-A0A2N0PSU5-F1
#
_entry.id   AF-A0A2N0PSU5-F1
#
_cell.length_a   1.000
_cell.length_b   1.000
_cell.length_c   1.000
_cell.angle_alpha   90.00
_cell.angle_beta   90.00
_cell.angle_gamma   90.00
#
_symmetry.space_group_name_H-M   'P 1'
#
loop_
_entity.id
_entity.type
_entity.pdbx_description
1 polymer ?
#
loop_
_entity_poly.entity_id
_entity_poly.type
_entity_poly.pdbx_seq_one_letter_code
_entity_poly.pdbx_strand_id
1 'polypeptide(L)'
;MSVSNYCYNQVRSSSHIAELSPLCIRHFKENSHNIFEKRLQSPWTKRTTFQKRSAFQEELNLYGIVQFKKENFAEKRDTDDTTKKEEEKRKKPNFQELFKDPPQVKIMADGWPDKNIYDPARDKMFWWRNDPVLNQHHEHWHIVMPSGEHNGTSKDREGENFIYMHRHMLARYDANRWCLGMPLVDPLIDYVHPIPEAFYPPPFLSQSIDGRPDGVRVPFPARPPNQVFRDIVTMGDDNTETVFAVKDLTNILDEIEIWIDGKTDEVHPSKLNLTDDEATSLGGDIEVVLHNIGHNMLGYIMHPYTLHAVPSVLVGARAGTRDPLFWRWHRHIDNIYAKWQNLLGPRDFNDDIPPVTIREKDIILSFTDILLVVDKSGVNDTWVKYANEKFGGKYFDKDLSNHLMVTKTLQTKMKIRDYVWLEDGQDHEKIQHLYPRDWIWFIRAQNDSPKPVILTFRIWIAPIDLIDKHAYWIEIDKFKRTLGPYEKTVVSQRCDHAVGIRKPAQKTTKQMDETAITPWKKEKLDQFNLAQIAEKLFCDCGWPYNLIIPRGSKKGSTFKLFVYVSDGTNDLVRTDTQCGSTLLCGGEKWTDKVPDIKPFGYPFDRPFKDGSFYKTFQGMKNVAHTDITIKWVEDFPEV
;
A
#
# COMPACT_ATOMS: atom_id res chain seq x y z
N MET A 1 29.95 -22.44 37.62
CA MET A 1 28.69 -22.74 36.90
C MET A 1 27.60 -21.87 37.49
N SER A 2 26.73 -21.26 36.67
CA SER A 2 25.60 -20.47 37.19
C SER A 2 24.65 -21.36 37.99
N VAL A 3 23.98 -20.80 39.01
CA VAL A 3 22.97 -21.51 39.82
C VAL A 3 21.89 -22.11 38.91
N SER A 4 21.52 -21.41 37.83
CA SER A 4 20.59 -21.91 36.81
C SER A 4 21.11 -23.14 36.07
N ASN A 5 22.39 -23.19 35.67
CA ASN A 5 22.96 -24.38 35.00
C ASN A 5 23.10 -25.58 35.94
N TYR A 6 23.43 -25.34 37.22
CA TYR A 6 23.47 -26.39 38.24
C TYR A 6 22.08 -27.01 38.47
N CYS A 7 21.05 -26.17 38.61
CA CYS A 7 19.69 -26.62 38.83
C CYS A 7 19.04 -27.24 37.58
N TYR A 8 19.40 -26.80 36.38
CA TYR A 8 18.93 -27.39 35.13
C TYR A 8 19.43 -28.82 34.93
N ASN A 9 20.68 -29.12 35.33
CA ASN A 9 21.23 -30.46 35.25
C ASN A 9 20.63 -31.42 36.29
N GLN A 10 20.28 -30.94 37.49
CA GLN A 10 19.57 -31.75 38.50
C GLN A 10 18.18 -32.19 38.00
N VAL A 11 17.44 -31.28 37.38
CA VAL A 11 16.11 -31.57 36.80
C VAL A 11 16.20 -32.58 35.66
N ARG A 12 17.30 -32.60 34.89
CA ARG A 12 17.54 -33.57 33.82
C ARG A 12 17.74 -35.01 34.30
N SER A 13 18.25 -35.20 35.51
CA SER A 13 18.58 -36.51 36.08
C SER A 13 17.57 -37.07 37.08
N SER A 14 16.64 -36.25 37.57
CA SER A 14 15.67 -36.62 38.62
C SER A 14 14.32 -37.05 38.07
N SER A 15 13.68 -37.97 38.77
CA SER A 15 12.36 -38.53 38.42
C SER A 15 11.21 -37.85 39.17
N HIS A 16 11.51 -37.30 40.36
CA HIS A 16 10.57 -36.66 41.27
C HIS A 16 11.12 -35.35 41.86
N ILE A 17 10.25 -34.41 42.20
CA ILE A 17 10.63 -33.11 42.80
C ILE A 17 11.35 -33.28 44.15
N ALA A 18 11.02 -34.33 44.91
CA ALA A 18 11.65 -34.65 46.20
C ALA A 18 13.15 -34.96 46.11
N GLU A 19 13.67 -35.23 44.90
CA GLU A 19 15.08 -35.51 44.64
C GLU A 19 15.90 -34.24 44.34
N LEU A 20 15.24 -33.07 44.24
CA LEU A 20 15.90 -31.79 43.99
C LEU A 20 16.51 -31.23 45.28
N SER A 21 17.66 -30.56 45.13
CA SER A 21 18.26 -29.86 46.26
C SER A 21 17.39 -28.67 46.71
N PRO A 22 17.36 -28.32 48.00
CA PRO A 22 16.60 -27.17 48.51
C PRO A 22 16.97 -25.85 47.81
N LEU A 23 18.23 -25.72 47.40
CA LEU A 23 18.73 -24.58 46.62
C LEU A 23 18.01 -24.44 45.28
N CYS A 24 17.76 -25.55 44.58
CA CYS A 24 17.09 -25.55 43.29
C CYS A 24 15.58 -25.37 43.41
N ILE A 25 14.96 -25.95 44.43
CA ILE A 25 13.53 -25.73 44.71
C ILE A 25 13.26 -24.23 44.95
N ARG A 26 14.15 -23.56 45.70
CA ARG A 26 14.05 -22.11 45.94
C ARG A 26 14.31 -21.29 44.68
N HIS A 27 15.33 -21.63 43.90
CA HIS A 27 15.65 -20.96 42.63
C HIS A 27 14.49 -20.99 41.63
N PHE A 28 13.76 -22.10 41.52
CA PHE A 28 12.60 -22.23 40.63
C PHE A 28 11.35 -21.50 41.14
N LYS A 29 11.14 -21.44 42.47
CA LYS A 29 10.05 -20.66 43.06
C LYS A 29 10.23 -19.15 42.83
N GLU A 30 11.47 -18.68 42.85
CA GLU A 30 11.80 -17.26 42.70
C GLU A 30 11.89 -16.81 41.22
N ASN A 31 12.03 -17.73 40.25
CA ASN A 31 12.24 -17.41 38.82
C ASN A 31 11.24 -18.13 37.87
N SER A 32 10.02 -18.39 38.34
CA SER A 32 9.05 -19.33 37.73
C SER A 32 8.59 -19.02 36.30
N HIS A 33 8.82 -17.81 35.77
CA HIS A 33 8.49 -17.47 34.38
C HIS A 33 9.62 -17.72 33.37
N ASN A 34 10.87 -17.94 33.80
CA ASN A 34 12.01 -17.86 32.88
C ASN A 34 12.83 -19.14 32.66
N ILE A 35 12.44 -20.30 33.21
CA ILE A 35 13.28 -21.51 33.10
C ILE A 35 12.53 -22.77 32.61
N PHE A 36 11.21 -22.88 32.78
CA PHE A 36 10.49 -24.11 32.40
C PHE A 36 10.18 -24.26 30.91
N GLU A 37 10.24 -23.18 30.12
CA GLU A 37 10.12 -23.29 28.66
C GLU A 37 11.35 -23.91 27.98
N LYS A 38 12.54 -23.81 28.61
CA LYS A 38 13.79 -24.34 28.02
C LYS A 38 13.94 -25.85 28.10
N ARG A 39 12.97 -26.60 28.63
CA ARG A 39 12.94 -28.08 28.52
C ARG A 39 12.10 -28.59 27.34
N LEU A 40 11.43 -27.71 26.60
CA LEU A 40 10.57 -28.11 25.47
C LEU A 40 11.26 -28.08 24.10
N GLN A 41 12.48 -27.54 23.99
CA GLN A 41 13.17 -27.40 22.70
C GLN A 41 14.61 -27.97 22.73
N SER A 42 14.74 -29.30 22.79
CA SER A 42 16.00 -29.98 22.44
C SER A 42 15.72 -31.25 21.62
N PRO A 43 16.47 -31.54 20.54
CA PRO A 43 15.96 -32.27 19.37
C PRO A 43 16.10 -33.80 19.41
N TRP A 44 16.25 -34.42 20.59
CA TRP A 44 16.46 -35.87 20.67
C TRP A 44 15.56 -36.51 21.72
N THR A 45 14.38 -37.00 21.32
CA THR A 45 13.72 -38.17 21.93
C THR A 45 12.51 -38.64 21.12
N LYS A 46 12.46 -39.96 20.85
CA LYS A 46 11.42 -40.65 20.07
C LYS A 46 10.06 -40.67 20.80
N ARG A 47 9.00 -40.92 20.01
CA ARG A 47 7.54 -40.98 20.26
C ARG A 47 6.98 -41.60 21.57
N THR A 48 7.79 -42.10 22.50
CA THR A 48 7.34 -42.74 23.76
C THR A 48 7.39 -41.84 25.00
N THR A 49 7.82 -40.58 24.89
CA THR A 49 7.96 -39.65 26.04
C THR A 49 6.78 -38.70 26.25
N PHE A 50 5.65 -38.89 25.56
CA PHE A 50 4.47 -38.04 25.76
C PHE A 50 3.64 -38.44 26.99
N GLN A 51 3.63 -39.72 27.39
CA GLN A 51 2.87 -40.19 28.56
C GLN A 51 3.55 -39.93 29.92
N LYS A 52 4.87 -39.70 29.97
CA LYS A 52 5.57 -39.29 31.21
C LYS A 52 5.52 -37.78 31.47
N ARG A 53 4.99 -36.98 30.53
CA ARG A 53 4.92 -35.51 30.64
C ARG A 53 3.75 -35.01 31.50
N SER A 54 2.67 -35.79 31.63
CA SER A 54 1.51 -35.36 32.43
C SER A 54 1.75 -35.47 33.94
N ALA A 55 2.45 -36.52 34.40
CA ALA A 55 2.63 -36.79 35.83
C ALA A 55 3.55 -35.77 36.54
N PHE A 56 4.61 -35.29 35.88
CA PHE A 56 5.53 -34.29 36.47
C PHE A 56 4.91 -32.88 36.48
N GLN A 57 4.06 -32.56 35.50
CA GLN A 57 3.30 -31.31 35.44
C GLN A 57 2.19 -31.27 36.50
N GLU A 58 1.56 -32.41 36.78
CA GLU A 58 0.57 -32.55 37.86
C GLU A 58 1.21 -32.43 39.25
N GLU A 59 2.43 -32.97 39.46
CA GLU A 59 3.20 -32.77 40.70
C GLU A 59 3.55 -31.28 40.93
N LEU A 60 3.91 -30.53 39.88
CA LEU A 60 4.21 -29.08 39.96
C LEU A 60 2.99 -28.23 40.35
N ASN A 61 1.80 -28.64 39.90
CA ASN A 61 0.54 -28.01 40.30
C ASN A 61 0.17 -28.35 41.76
N LEU A 62 0.45 -29.58 42.21
CA LEU A 62 0.22 -30.05 43.59
C LEU A 62 1.10 -29.34 44.63
N TYR A 63 2.31 -28.90 44.25
CA TYR A 63 3.22 -28.12 45.10
C TYR A 63 3.11 -26.60 44.92
N GLY A 64 2.12 -26.12 44.14
CA GLY A 64 1.78 -24.70 44.02
C GLY A 64 2.76 -23.85 43.20
N ILE A 65 3.44 -24.44 42.22
CA ILE A 65 4.48 -23.75 41.43
C ILE A 65 3.92 -23.14 40.12
N VAL A 66 2.73 -23.56 39.64
CA VAL A 66 2.03 -22.97 38.49
C VAL A 66 0.50 -23.00 38.72
N GLN A 67 -0.22 -21.91 38.49
CA GLN A 67 -1.68 -21.89 38.42
C GLN A 67 -2.17 -21.18 37.15
N PHE A 68 -2.86 -21.93 36.29
CA PHE A 68 -3.83 -21.43 35.33
C PHE A 68 -5.18 -22.06 35.68
N LYS A 69 -6.27 -21.28 35.75
CA LYS A 69 -7.61 -21.82 35.50
C LYS A 69 -8.70 -20.78 35.19
N LYS A 70 -9.50 -21.16 34.18
CA LYS A 70 -10.82 -20.68 33.77
C LYS A 70 -11.91 -21.09 34.79
N GLU A 71 -13.03 -20.38 34.71
CA GLU A 71 -14.12 -20.16 35.67
C GLU A 71 -15.06 -21.34 36.08
N ASN A 72 -15.70 -21.11 37.25
CA ASN A 72 -17.06 -21.43 37.75
C ASN A 72 -17.60 -22.88 37.86
N PHE A 73 -17.94 -23.31 39.09
CA PHE A 73 -19.24 -23.90 39.51
C PHE A 73 -19.36 -23.95 41.05
N ALA A 74 -20.58 -23.77 41.55
CA ALA A 74 -20.98 -23.49 42.94
C ALA A 74 -20.80 -24.62 43.97
N GLU A 75 -20.60 -24.28 45.26
CA GLU A 75 -21.52 -24.62 46.38
C GLU A 75 -21.01 -24.16 47.77
N LYS A 76 -21.97 -23.90 48.66
CA LYS A 76 -21.90 -23.34 50.02
C LYS A 76 -20.94 -24.05 51.00
N ARG A 77 -20.28 -23.26 51.86
CA ARG A 77 -20.47 -23.32 53.32
C ARG A 77 -19.77 -22.19 54.09
N ASP A 78 -20.52 -21.63 55.04
CA ASP A 78 -20.12 -20.67 56.07
C ASP A 78 -18.92 -21.13 56.91
N THR A 79 -18.06 -20.19 57.31
CA THR A 79 -17.99 -19.71 58.72
C THR A 79 -16.96 -18.58 58.86
N ASP A 80 -17.53 -17.44 59.24
CA ASP A 80 -17.06 -16.34 60.07
C ASP A 80 -15.60 -16.22 60.56
N ASP A 81 -15.19 -14.95 60.48
CA ASP A 81 -14.41 -14.18 61.47
C ASP A 81 -12.88 -14.24 61.40
N THR A 82 -12.29 -13.33 60.62
CA THR A 82 -11.62 -12.18 61.23
C THR A 82 -11.26 -11.12 60.18
N THR A 83 -11.73 -9.92 60.49
CA THR A 83 -11.68 -8.72 59.66
C THR A 83 -10.33 -8.00 59.76
N LYS A 84 -10.02 -7.27 58.68
CA LYS A 84 -9.16 -6.07 58.63
C LYS A 84 -7.64 -6.30 58.73
N LYS A 85 -7.04 -6.70 57.60
CA LYS A 85 -5.86 -6.05 56.99
C LYS A 85 -5.51 -6.79 55.69
N GLU A 86 -5.17 -6.04 54.64
CA GLU A 86 -4.68 -6.51 53.33
C GLU A 86 -5.71 -6.80 52.21
N GLU A 87 -6.77 -5.99 52.11
CA GLU A 87 -7.29 -5.61 50.79
C GLU A 87 -6.72 -4.24 50.38
N GLU A 88 -5.41 -4.16 50.21
CA GLU A 88 -4.87 -3.19 49.26
C GLU A 88 -5.13 -3.78 47.87
N LYS A 89 -6.29 -3.42 47.31
CA LYS A 89 -6.59 -3.59 45.88
C LYS A 89 -5.34 -3.19 45.10
N ARG A 90 -4.67 -4.14 44.43
CA ARG A 90 -3.85 -3.83 43.25
C ARG A 90 -4.79 -3.21 42.22
N LYS A 91 -5.05 -1.91 42.35
CA LYS A 91 -5.62 -1.11 41.26
C LYS A 91 -4.71 -1.35 40.07
N LYS A 92 -5.26 -1.85 38.96
CA LYS A 92 -4.60 -1.72 37.65
C LYS A 92 -4.14 -0.25 37.56
N PRO A 93 -2.86 0.02 37.20
CA PRO A 93 -2.38 1.39 37.11
C PRO A 93 -3.34 2.19 36.21
N ASN A 94 -3.84 3.31 36.72
CA ASN A 94 -4.65 4.21 35.92
C ASN A 94 -3.68 4.93 34.95
N PHE A 95 -3.51 4.38 33.75
CA PHE A 95 -2.56 4.92 32.76
C PHE A 95 -2.86 6.39 32.40
N GLN A 96 -4.12 6.82 32.49
CA GLN A 96 -4.53 8.23 32.32
C GLN A 96 -4.05 9.16 33.45
N GLU A 97 -3.85 8.64 34.67
CA GLU A 97 -3.27 9.43 35.77
C GLU A 97 -1.74 9.52 35.68
N LEU A 98 -1.10 8.55 35.04
CA LEU A 98 0.36 8.46 34.90
C LEU A 98 0.90 9.22 33.68
N PHE A 99 0.11 9.33 32.62
CA PHE A 99 0.52 9.98 31.37
C PHE A 99 -0.60 10.89 30.86
N LYS A 100 -0.29 12.18 30.74
CA LYS A 100 -1.23 13.16 30.17
C LYS A 100 -1.13 13.17 28.66
N ASP A 101 -2.29 13.19 28.00
CA ASP A 101 -2.37 13.38 26.55
C ASP A 101 -1.69 14.70 26.14
N PRO A 102 -1.06 14.74 24.95
CA PRO A 102 -0.57 15.99 24.38
C PRO A 102 -1.65 17.08 24.34
N PRO A 103 -1.26 18.37 24.47
CA PRO A 103 -2.19 19.47 24.37
C PRO A 103 -2.95 19.43 23.03
N GLN A 104 -4.27 19.46 23.12
CA GLN A 104 -5.13 19.50 21.94
C GLN A 104 -5.04 20.87 21.24
N VAL A 105 -5.19 20.86 19.92
CA VAL A 105 -5.14 22.08 19.12
C VAL A 105 -6.40 22.91 19.36
N LYS A 106 -6.24 24.23 19.52
CA LYS A 106 -7.37 25.15 19.50
C LYS A 106 -7.89 25.30 18.07
N ILE A 107 -9.12 24.83 17.85
CA ILE A 107 -9.84 24.95 16.58
C ILE A 107 -10.76 26.18 16.62
N MET A 108 -10.84 26.91 15.51
CA MET A 108 -11.69 28.08 15.30
C MET A 108 -13.10 27.66 14.88
N ALA A 109 -14.03 28.61 14.80
CA ALA A 109 -15.43 28.32 14.45
C ALA A 109 -15.62 27.74 13.04
N ASP A 110 -14.66 27.94 12.14
CA ASP A 110 -14.64 27.39 10.78
C ASP A 110 -14.03 25.98 10.71
N GLY A 111 -13.70 25.37 11.86
CA GLY A 111 -13.13 24.02 11.96
C GLY A 111 -11.64 23.93 11.67
N TRP A 112 -10.96 25.05 11.36
CA TRP A 112 -9.52 25.10 11.15
C TRP A 112 -8.79 25.70 12.37
N PRO A 113 -7.47 25.45 12.55
CA PRO A 113 -6.69 26.26 13.47
C PRO A 113 -6.55 27.70 12.95
N ASP A 114 -5.94 28.58 13.75
CA ASP A 114 -5.56 29.92 13.29
C ASP A 114 -4.74 29.84 11.98
N LYS A 115 -5.04 30.71 11.00
CA LYS A 115 -4.37 30.69 9.69
C LYS A 115 -2.86 30.96 9.75
N ASN A 116 -2.36 31.54 10.85
CA ASN A 116 -0.93 31.67 11.09
C ASN A 116 -0.29 30.34 11.50
N ILE A 117 -1.07 29.40 12.04
CA ILE A 117 -0.64 28.03 12.35
C ILE A 117 -0.73 27.17 11.08
N TYR A 118 -1.90 27.16 10.43
CA TYR A 118 -2.09 26.42 9.19
C TYR A 118 -3.14 27.08 8.30
N ASP A 119 -2.76 27.31 7.04
CA ASP A 119 -3.65 27.84 6.01
C ASP A 119 -3.70 26.82 4.86
N PRO A 120 -4.82 26.11 4.64
CA PRO A 120 -4.94 25.12 3.57
C PRO A 120 -4.69 25.73 2.18
N ALA A 121 -4.91 27.03 1.99
CA ALA A 121 -4.61 27.71 0.73
C ALA A 121 -3.10 27.81 0.43
N ARG A 122 -2.24 27.67 1.44
CA ARG A 122 -0.77 27.66 1.29
C ARG A 122 -0.19 26.26 1.13
N ASP A 123 -0.99 25.22 1.40
CA ASP A 123 -0.58 23.84 1.21
C ASP A 123 -0.66 23.44 -0.28
N LYS A 124 0.51 23.43 -0.93
CA LYS A 124 0.65 23.13 -2.36
C LYS A 124 0.16 21.73 -2.76
N MET A 125 0.08 20.80 -1.81
CA MET A 125 -0.38 19.41 -2.02
C MET A 125 -1.79 19.17 -1.47
N PHE A 126 -2.47 20.20 -0.97
CA PHE A 126 -3.82 20.07 -0.38
C PHE A 126 -4.80 19.42 -1.36
N TRP A 127 -4.87 19.92 -2.59
CA TRP A 127 -5.76 19.43 -3.65
C TRP A 127 -5.52 17.96 -4.02
N TRP A 128 -4.28 17.46 -3.90
CA TRP A 128 -3.94 16.08 -4.22
C TRP A 128 -4.32 15.16 -3.07
N ARG A 129 -3.83 15.48 -1.85
CA ARG A 129 -4.10 14.68 -0.65
C ARG A 129 -5.58 14.67 -0.28
N ASN A 130 -6.31 15.75 -0.60
CA ASN A 130 -7.75 15.88 -0.36
C ASN A 130 -8.62 15.55 -1.59
N ASP A 131 -8.07 15.01 -2.67
CA ASP A 131 -8.90 14.52 -3.79
C ASP A 131 -9.78 13.37 -3.26
N PRO A 132 -11.13 13.47 -3.35
CA PRO A 132 -12.02 12.45 -2.82
C PRO A 132 -11.83 11.10 -3.52
N VAL A 133 -11.60 11.11 -4.83
CA VAL A 133 -11.50 9.89 -5.63
C VAL A 133 -10.17 9.16 -5.37
N LEU A 134 -9.09 9.89 -5.09
CA LEU A 134 -7.83 9.28 -4.59
C LEU A 134 -8.06 8.49 -3.30
N ASN A 135 -8.83 9.06 -2.38
CA ASN A 135 -9.06 8.46 -1.06
C ASN A 135 -10.06 7.30 -1.15
N GLN A 136 -11.08 7.43 -2.00
CA GLN A 136 -11.94 6.32 -2.35
C GLN A 136 -11.14 5.19 -3.01
N HIS A 137 -10.20 5.46 -3.93
CA HIS A 137 -9.37 4.41 -4.50
C HIS A 137 -8.61 3.63 -3.42
N HIS A 138 -7.95 4.33 -2.48
CA HIS A 138 -7.22 3.70 -1.39
C HIS A 138 -8.14 2.86 -0.48
N GLU A 139 -9.32 3.38 -0.13
CA GLU A 139 -10.34 2.62 0.62
C GLU A 139 -10.80 1.37 -0.12
N HIS A 140 -11.19 1.50 -1.39
CA HIS A 140 -11.64 0.37 -2.20
C HIS A 140 -10.53 -0.65 -2.41
N TRP A 141 -9.27 -0.22 -2.56
CA TRP A 141 -8.14 -1.13 -2.71
C TRP A 141 -7.99 -2.01 -1.47
N HIS A 142 -7.99 -1.45 -0.26
CA HIS A 142 -7.90 -2.24 0.97
C HIS A 142 -9.08 -3.20 1.17
N ILE A 143 -10.24 -2.91 0.57
CA ILE A 143 -11.40 -3.80 0.60
C ILE A 143 -11.30 -4.91 -0.46
N VAL A 144 -10.77 -4.59 -1.64
CA VAL A 144 -10.69 -5.50 -2.79
C VAL A 144 -9.46 -6.40 -2.72
N MET A 145 -8.37 -5.91 -2.14
CA MET A 145 -7.10 -6.59 -1.86
C MET A 145 -6.83 -6.59 -0.35
N PRO A 146 -7.68 -7.23 0.46
CA PRO A 146 -7.48 -7.25 1.91
C PRO A 146 -6.35 -8.21 2.28
N SER A 147 -5.63 -7.92 3.36
CA SER A 147 -4.76 -8.92 3.99
C SER A 147 -5.61 -9.98 4.69
N GLY A 148 -5.54 -11.24 4.26
CA GLY A 148 -6.18 -12.35 4.98
C GLY A 148 -6.72 -13.47 4.11
N GLU A 149 -7.16 -14.54 4.76
CA GLU A 149 -7.62 -15.76 4.09
C GLU A 149 -9.14 -15.90 4.09
N HIS A 150 -9.67 -16.41 2.98
CA HIS A 150 -11.03 -16.93 2.88
C HIS A 150 -10.98 -18.38 2.38
N ASN A 151 -11.61 -19.30 3.12
CA ASN A 151 -11.59 -20.74 2.85
C ASN A 151 -10.17 -21.33 2.64
N GLY A 152 -9.20 -20.84 3.41
CA GLY A 152 -7.80 -21.30 3.35
C GLY A 152 -7.03 -20.79 2.13
N THR A 153 -7.50 -19.72 1.48
CA THR A 153 -6.83 -19.08 0.36
C THR A 153 -6.83 -17.56 0.52
N SER A 154 -5.70 -16.93 0.25
CA SER A 154 -5.54 -15.48 0.10
C SER A 154 -5.81 -15.04 -1.34
N LYS A 155 -5.91 -13.72 -1.58
CA LYS A 155 -5.92 -13.22 -2.97
C LYS A 155 -4.53 -13.39 -3.58
N ASP A 156 -4.52 -13.62 -4.89
CA ASP A 156 -3.27 -13.88 -5.62
C ASP A 156 -2.29 -12.71 -5.49
N ARG A 157 -1.10 -13.00 -4.97
CA ARG A 157 0.02 -12.06 -4.81
C ARG A 157 -0.32 -10.80 -3.97
N GLU A 158 -1.21 -10.92 -2.99
CA GLU A 158 -1.70 -9.78 -2.21
C GLU A 158 -0.58 -8.95 -1.56
N GLY A 159 0.42 -9.59 -0.94
CA GLY A 159 1.53 -8.87 -0.30
C GLY A 159 2.44 -8.14 -1.29
N GLU A 160 2.66 -8.70 -2.49
CA GLU A 160 3.42 -8.01 -3.53
C GLU A 160 2.61 -6.84 -4.11
N ASN A 161 1.30 -7.03 -4.27
CA ASN A 161 0.39 -5.99 -4.71
C ASN A 161 0.30 -4.83 -3.71
N PHE A 162 0.31 -5.11 -2.40
CA PHE A 162 0.39 -4.10 -1.34
C PHE A 162 1.57 -3.17 -1.54
N ILE A 163 2.77 -3.72 -1.72
CA ILE A 163 3.97 -2.91 -1.94
C ILE A 163 3.85 -2.11 -3.23
N TYR A 164 3.41 -2.75 -4.32
CA TYR A 164 3.36 -2.09 -5.61
C TYR A 164 2.34 -0.96 -5.68
N MET A 165 1.13 -1.16 -5.15
CA MET A 165 0.08 -0.15 -5.16
C MET A 165 0.53 1.09 -4.37
N HIS A 166 1.06 0.91 -3.16
CA HIS A 166 1.56 2.02 -2.35
C HIS A 166 2.81 2.69 -2.97
N ARG A 167 3.70 1.93 -3.62
CA ARG A 167 4.80 2.50 -4.42
C ARG A 167 4.29 3.34 -5.59
N HIS A 168 3.25 2.88 -6.29
CA HIS A 168 2.63 3.61 -7.39
C HIS A 168 2.03 4.94 -6.91
N MET A 169 1.37 4.93 -5.76
CA MET A 169 0.91 6.15 -5.08
C MET A 169 2.07 7.11 -4.77
N LEU A 170 3.15 6.59 -4.15
CA LEU A 170 4.33 7.36 -3.78
C LEU A 170 5.01 8.01 -4.99
N ALA A 171 5.24 7.25 -6.06
CA ALA A 171 5.87 7.75 -7.28
C ALA A 171 5.06 8.92 -7.89
N ARG A 172 3.73 8.83 -7.87
CA ARG A 172 2.83 9.90 -8.35
C ARG A 172 2.82 11.11 -7.42
N TYR A 173 2.85 10.89 -6.11
CA TYR A 173 2.92 11.97 -5.14
C TYR A 173 4.25 12.72 -5.26
N ASP A 174 5.37 12.01 -5.36
CA ASP A 174 6.70 12.58 -5.57
C ASP A 174 6.83 13.29 -6.92
N ALA A 175 6.25 12.75 -7.99
CA ALA A 175 6.22 13.44 -9.27
C ALA A 175 5.47 14.78 -9.21
N ASN A 176 4.36 14.84 -8.46
CA ASN A 176 3.64 16.11 -8.25
C ASN A 176 4.44 17.09 -7.37
N ARG A 177 5.10 16.60 -6.30
CA ARG A 177 6.01 17.41 -5.46
C ARG A 177 7.16 17.98 -6.29
N TRP A 178 7.78 17.16 -7.14
CA TRP A 178 8.83 17.58 -8.07
C TRP A 178 8.32 18.65 -9.04
N CYS A 179 7.14 18.48 -9.62
CA CYS A 179 6.51 19.50 -10.49
C CYS A 179 6.24 20.83 -9.77
N LEU A 180 6.13 20.81 -8.44
CA LEU A 180 5.91 21.97 -7.57
C LEU A 180 7.21 22.57 -7.01
N GLY A 181 8.37 22.01 -7.37
CA GLY A 181 9.67 22.40 -6.81
C GLY A 181 9.79 22.08 -5.32
N MET A 182 9.05 21.08 -4.84
CA MET A 182 9.14 20.58 -3.46
C MET A 182 10.16 19.44 -3.39
N PRO A 183 10.83 19.24 -2.24
CA PRO A 183 11.66 18.06 -2.04
C PRO A 183 10.81 16.79 -2.13
N LEU A 184 11.42 15.67 -2.50
CA LEU A 184 10.79 14.34 -2.43
C LEU A 184 10.37 14.02 -0.99
N VAL A 185 9.53 13.01 -0.82
CA VAL A 185 9.15 12.52 0.49
C VAL A 185 10.36 11.98 1.24
N ASP A 186 10.54 12.47 2.46
CA ASP A 186 11.52 11.95 3.40
C ASP A 186 10.92 10.77 4.18
N PRO A 187 11.55 9.58 4.19
CA PRO A 187 11.04 8.42 4.91
C PRO A 187 11.01 8.66 6.42
N LEU A 188 9.99 8.13 7.10
CA LEU A 188 9.88 8.18 8.55
C LEU A 188 10.69 7.06 9.21
N ILE A 189 12.02 7.22 9.25
CA ILE A 189 12.96 6.23 9.83
C ILE A 189 13.35 6.50 11.29
N ASP A 190 12.96 7.66 11.82
CA ASP A 190 13.32 8.11 13.17
C ASP A 190 12.10 8.05 14.08
N TYR A 191 12.11 7.09 15.01
CA TYR A 191 11.03 6.87 15.98
C TYR A 191 11.27 7.58 17.32
N VAL A 192 12.35 8.37 17.44
CA VAL A 192 12.79 8.97 18.71
C VAL A 192 12.66 10.48 18.70
N HIS A 193 12.97 11.13 17.59
CA HIS A 193 12.95 12.58 17.49
C HIS A 193 11.56 13.13 17.09
N PRO A 194 11.29 14.41 17.39
CA PRO A 194 10.02 15.05 17.02
C PRO A 194 9.79 15.08 15.50
N ILE A 195 8.57 14.75 15.10
CA ILE A 195 8.04 14.82 13.73
C ILE A 195 7.64 16.27 13.44
N PRO A 196 8.35 16.99 12.53
CA PRO A 196 8.12 18.42 12.33
C PRO A 196 6.76 18.74 11.71
N GLU A 197 6.23 17.87 10.85
CA GLU A 197 4.99 18.14 10.13
C GLU A 197 3.80 18.12 11.08
N ALA A 198 2.86 19.04 10.90
CA ALA A 198 1.54 18.99 11.50
C ALA A 198 0.52 18.42 10.50
N PHE A 199 -0.65 18.01 10.99
CA PHE A 199 -1.81 17.74 10.15
C PHE A 199 -3.09 18.20 10.83
N TYR A 200 -3.92 18.89 10.05
CA TYR A 200 -5.22 19.38 10.47
C TYR A 200 -6.26 18.80 9.50
N PRO A 201 -7.13 17.89 9.94
CA PRO A 201 -8.18 17.31 9.10
C PRO A 201 -9.14 18.37 8.57
N PRO A 202 -9.69 18.22 7.34
CA PRO A 202 -10.78 19.06 6.86
C PRO A 202 -11.97 19.06 7.83
N PRO A 203 -12.65 20.21 8.07
CA PRO A 203 -13.73 20.32 9.04
C PRO A 203 -14.91 19.36 8.85
N PHE A 204 -15.26 19.05 7.60
CA PHE A 204 -16.37 18.17 7.25
C PHE A 204 -15.97 16.68 7.22
N LEU A 205 -14.68 16.38 7.36
CA LEU A 205 -14.19 15.01 7.45
C LEU A 205 -14.38 14.49 8.87
N SER A 206 -15.22 13.46 9.02
CA SER A 206 -15.62 12.92 10.33
C SER A 206 -15.56 11.40 10.37
N GLN A 207 -15.72 10.82 11.55
CA GLN A 207 -15.77 9.38 11.74
C GLN A 207 -16.84 9.00 12.75
N SER A 208 -17.35 7.78 12.64
CA SER A 208 -18.20 7.19 13.68
C SER A 208 -17.38 6.93 14.93
N ILE A 209 -18.03 6.93 16.09
CA ILE A 209 -17.44 6.47 17.34
C ILE A 209 -17.76 4.98 17.50
N ASP A 210 -16.73 4.14 17.60
CA ASP A 210 -16.92 2.70 17.82
C ASP A 210 -17.71 2.43 19.11
N GLY A 211 -18.64 1.47 19.04
CA GLY A 211 -19.49 1.09 20.17
C GLY A 211 -20.62 2.08 20.49
N ARG A 212 -20.80 3.16 19.71
CA ARG A 212 -21.97 4.05 19.86
C ARG A 212 -23.03 3.81 18.75
N PRO A 213 -24.20 3.24 19.10
CA PRO A 213 -25.30 3.03 18.15
C PRO A 213 -26.11 4.30 17.83
N ASP A 214 -25.73 5.47 18.38
CA ASP A 214 -26.45 6.73 18.19
C ASP A 214 -26.14 7.42 16.84
N GLY A 215 -25.20 6.88 16.07
CA GLY A 215 -24.79 7.45 14.77
C GLY A 215 -24.03 8.77 14.89
N VAL A 216 -23.59 9.14 16.11
CA VAL A 216 -22.85 10.38 16.33
C VAL A 216 -21.49 10.29 15.64
N ARG A 217 -21.23 11.27 14.77
CA ARG A 217 -19.94 11.44 14.10
C ARG A 217 -19.13 12.54 14.77
N VAL A 218 -17.82 12.33 14.84
CA VAL A 218 -16.88 13.30 15.40
C VAL A 218 -15.78 13.65 14.40
N PRO A 219 -15.20 14.86 14.46
CA PRO A 219 -14.03 15.20 13.67
C PRO A 219 -12.85 14.26 13.97
N PHE A 220 -11.98 14.06 12.97
CA PHE A 220 -10.69 13.42 13.24
C PHE A 220 -9.81 14.32 14.12
N PRO A 221 -9.04 13.74 15.07
CA PRO A 221 -8.05 14.48 15.84
C PRO A 221 -7.01 15.18 14.96
N ALA A 222 -6.73 16.44 15.29
CA ALA A 222 -5.63 17.18 14.69
C ALA A 222 -4.29 16.83 15.39
N ARG A 223 -3.21 16.87 14.62
CA ARG A 223 -1.85 16.60 15.09
C ARG A 223 -0.99 17.86 14.96
N PRO A 224 -0.71 18.59 16.05
CA PRO A 224 0.21 19.73 16.01
C PRO A 224 1.64 19.28 15.64
N PRO A 225 2.52 20.20 15.21
CA PRO A 225 3.89 19.83 14.87
C PRO A 225 4.66 19.30 16.08
N ASN A 226 5.78 18.63 15.82
CA ASN A 226 6.73 18.12 16.82
C ASN A 226 6.16 17.08 17.79
N GLN A 227 5.19 16.27 17.33
CA GLN A 227 4.84 15.05 18.07
C GLN A 227 5.96 14.02 17.96
N VAL A 228 6.05 13.12 18.93
CA VAL A 228 7.06 12.06 18.97
C VAL A 228 6.35 10.71 18.85
N PHE A 229 6.96 9.70 18.24
CA PHE A 229 6.49 8.32 18.35
C PHE A 229 6.49 7.87 19.82
N ARG A 230 5.45 7.17 20.25
CA ARG A 230 5.30 6.77 21.66
C ARG A 230 4.55 5.46 21.74
N ASP A 231 4.77 4.77 22.84
CA ASP A 231 3.99 3.60 23.20
C ASP A 231 2.52 3.99 23.29
N ILE A 232 1.65 3.13 22.77
CA ILE A 232 0.20 3.33 22.83
C ILE A 232 -0.49 2.13 23.45
N VAL A 233 -1.70 2.36 23.96
CA VAL A 233 -2.63 1.33 24.41
C VAL A 233 -3.90 1.45 23.60
N THR A 234 -4.29 0.36 22.92
CA THR A 234 -5.54 0.26 22.17
C THR A 234 -6.41 -0.84 22.75
N MET A 235 -7.66 -0.87 22.32
CA MET A 235 -8.59 -1.96 22.59
C MET A 235 -8.78 -2.78 21.32
N GLY A 236 -8.59 -4.10 21.42
CA GLY A 236 -8.98 -5.03 20.36
C GLY A 236 -10.50 -5.26 20.33
N ASP A 237 -10.97 -5.87 19.25
CA ASP A 237 -12.41 -6.15 19.02
C ASP A 237 -13.02 -7.08 20.08
N ASP A 238 -12.20 -7.91 20.73
CA ASP A 238 -12.58 -8.80 21.82
C ASP A 238 -12.49 -8.14 23.21
N ASN A 239 -12.38 -6.81 23.26
CA ASN A 239 -12.14 -5.99 24.45
C ASN A 239 -10.83 -6.31 25.18
N THR A 240 -9.81 -6.85 24.49
CA THR A 240 -8.48 -6.99 25.06
C THR A 240 -7.67 -5.70 24.96
N GLU A 241 -7.05 -5.29 26.06
CA GLU A 241 -6.08 -4.19 26.07
C GLU A 241 -4.81 -4.65 25.35
N THR A 242 -4.44 -3.99 24.26
CA THR A 242 -3.21 -4.25 23.50
C THR A 242 -2.24 -3.09 23.67
N VAL A 243 -0.98 -3.40 23.98
CA VAL A 243 0.09 -2.40 24.09
C VAL A 243 0.99 -2.51 22.88
N PHE A 244 1.18 -1.40 22.16
CA PHE A 244 2.19 -1.30 21.11
C PHE A 244 3.33 -0.44 21.61
N ALA A 245 4.51 -1.04 21.80
CA ALA A 245 5.70 -0.32 22.22
C ALA A 245 6.59 0.05 21.04
N VAL A 246 7.22 1.23 21.08
CA VAL A 246 8.18 1.68 20.06
C VAL A 246 9.36 0.71 19.95
N LYS A 247 9.76 0.14 21.08
CA LYS A 247 10.81 -0.88 21.13
C LYS A 247 10.43 -2.13 20.34
N ASP A 248 9.18 -2.58 20.45
CA ASP A 248 8.72 -3.79 19.76
C ASP A 248 8.63 -3.54 18.24
N LEU A 249 8.14 -2.36 17.82
CA LEU A 249 8.18 -1.93 16.42
C LEU A 249 9.61 -1.92 15.86
N THR A 250 10.58 -1.46 16.66
CA THR A 250 12.01 -1.45 16.26
C THR A 250 12.57 -2.86 16.14
N ASN A 251 12.24 -3.76 17.08
CA ASN A 251 12.67 -5.17 16.99
C ASN A 251 12.08 -5.86 15.75
N ILE A 252 10.81 -5.60 15.44
CA ILE A 252 10.15 -6.14 14.23
C ILE A 252 10.86 -5.65 12.97
N LEU A 253 11.21 -4.36 12.90
CA LEU A 253 11.98 -3.82 11.79
C LEU A 253 13.34 -4.53 11.65
N ASP A 254 14.07 -4.68 12.76
CA ASP A 254 15.37 -5.37 12.77
C ASP A 254 15.23 -6.84 12.32
N GLU A 255 14.19 -7.54 12.75
CA GLU A 255 13.89 -8.93 12.33
C GLU A 255 13.66 -9.03 10.82
N ILE A 256 12.82 -8.14 10.25
CA ILE A 256 12.58 -8.07 8.80
C ILE A 256 13.87 -7.77 8.05
N GLU A 257 14.71 -6.84 8.53
CA GLU A 257 15.98 -6.52 7.87
C GLU A 257 16.98 -7.68 7.91
N ILE A 258 17.07 -8.40 9.03
CA ILE A 258 17.90 -9.60 9.15
C ILE A 258 17.40 -10.70 8.20
N TRP A 259 16.08 -10.83 8.05
CA TRP A 259 15.48 -11.77 7.11
C TRP A 259 15.80 -11.42 5.65
N ILE A 260 15.64 -10.15 5.25
CA ILE A 260 16.01 -9.62 3.93
C ILE A 260 17.48 -9.90 3.61
N ASP A 261 18.37 -9.75 4.58
CA ASP A 261 19.80 -10.06 4.44
C ASP A 261 20.09 -11.57 4.29
N GLY A 262 19.07 -12.43 4.34
CA GLY A 262 19.18 -13.88 4.21
C GLY A 262 19.90 -14.53 5.41
N LYS A 263 19.92 -13.88 6.57
CA LYS A 263 20.72 -14.32 7.72
C LYS A 263 20.01 -15.31 8.63
N THR A 264 18.67 -15.36 8.62
CA THR A 264 17.88 -16.24 9.50
C THR A 264 16.54 -16.62 8.89
N ASP A 265 15.98 -17.72 9.36
CA ASP A 265 14.58 -18.16 9.20
C ASP A 265 13.96 -18.54 10.57
N GLU A 266 14.57 -18.10 11.67
CA GLU A 266 14.11 -18.47 13.02
C GLU A 266 12.73 -17.90 13.36
N VAL A 267 12.39 -16.72 12.80
CA VAL A 267 11.15 -15.98 13.08
C VAL A 267 10.19 -15.99 11.88
N HIS A 268 10.69 -16.27 10.68
CA HIS A 268 9.91 -16.23 9.43
C HIS A 268 9.69 -17.64 8.86
N PRO A 269 8.65 -17.86 8.03
CA PRO A 269 8.31 -19.20 7.53
C PRO A 269 9.45 -19.92 6.78
N SER A 270 10.32 -19.16 6.12
CA SER A 270 11.45 -19.68 5.35
C SER A 270 12.51 -18.61 5.15
N LYS A 271 13.76 -19.00 4.96
CA LYS A 271 14.83 -18.11 4.52
C LYS A 271 14.59 -17.59 3.10
N LEU A 272 14.87 -16.31 2.86
CA LEU A 272 14.87 -15.72 1.52
C LEU A 272 16.09 -16.20 0.71
N ASN A 273 15.82 -16.75 -0.45
CA ASN A 273 16.75 -17.22 -1.47
C ASN A 273 16.95 -16.19 -2.59
N LEU A 274 16.33 -15.01 -2.48
CA LEU A 274 16.44 -13.91 -3.44
C LEU A 274 15.87 -14.32 -4.81
N THR A 275 14.60 -14.69 -4.81
CA THR A 275 13.85 -15.08 -6.01
C THR A 275 12.50 -14.37 -6.10
N ASP A 276 11.99 -14.11 -7.32
CA ASP A 276 10.76 -13.30 -7.53
C ASP A 276 9.51 -13.88 -6.83
N ASP A 277 9.45 -15.18 -6.57
CA ASP A 277 8.33 -15.87 -5.90
C ASP A 277 8.19 -15.51 -4.41
N GLU A 278 9.23 -14.95 -3.79
CA GLU A 278 9.24 -14.54 -2.38
C GLU A 278 8.56 -13.18 -2.16
N ALA A 279 8.32 -12.44 -3.27
CA ALA A 279 7.78 -11.09 -3.28
C ALA A 279 6.50 -10.94 -2.46
N THR A 280 5.59 -11.92 -2.56
CA THR A 280 4.30 -11.88 -1.87
C THR A 280 4.43 -12.16 -0.37
N SER A 281 5.33 -13.06 0.03
CA SER A 281 5.51 -13.40 1.44
C SER A 281 6.15 -12.25 2.19
N LEU A 282 7.21 -11.65 1.62
CA LEU A 282 7.87 -10.50 2.22
C LEU A 282 6.94 -9.28 2.30
N GLY A 283 6.19 -9.01 1.23
CA GLY A 283 5.23 -7.92 1.21
C GLY A 283 4.12 -8.09 2.25
N GLY A 284 3.62 -9.32 2.43
CA GLY A 284 2.59 -9.65 3.43
C GLY A 284 3.07 -9.48 4.87
N ASP A 285 4.28 -9.95 5.21
CA ASP A 285 4.85 -9.73 6.55
C ASP A 285 5.06 -8.24 6.86
N ILE A 286 5.52 -7.47 5.87
CA ILE A 286 5.69 -6.02 5.98
C ILE A 286 4.34 -5.32 6.20
N GLU A 287 3.30 -5.70 5.44
CA GLU A 287 1.95 -5.15 5.56
C GLU A 287 1.33 -5.42 6.93
N VAL A 288 1.25 -6.70 7.29
CA VAL A 288 0.44 -7.18 8.42
C VAL A 288 1.08 -6.82 9.76
N VAL A 289 2.42 -6.87 9.83
CA VAL A 289 3.15 -6.68 11.09
C VAL A 289 3.63 -5.24 11.21
N LEU A 290 4.59 -4.83 10.37
CA LEU A 290 5.26 -3.55 10.54
C LEU A 290 4.34 -2.37 10.21
N HIS A 291 3.77 -2.36 9.01
CA HIS A 291 2.96 -1.26 8.49
C HIS A 291 1.74 -0.99 9.39
N ASN A 292 0.96 -2.03 9.73
CA ASN A 292 -0.27 -1.88 10.52
C ASN A 292 0.00 -1.40 11.95
N ILE A 293 1.06 -1.91 12.61
CA ILE A 293 1.44 -1.43 13.95
C ILE A 293 1.85 0.05 13.89
N GLY A 294 2.67 0.43 12.90
CA GLY A 294 3.05 1.84 12.72
C GLY A 294 1.85 2.76 12.49
N HIS A 295 0.85 2.32 11.71
CA HIS A 295 -0.40 3.05 11.53
C HIS A 295 -1.18 3.24 12.83
N ASN A 296 -1.29 2.20 13.66
CA ASN A 296 -1.92 2.33 14.98
C ASN A 296 -1.15 3.34 15.85
N MET A 297 0.17 3.19 15.97
CA MET A 297 1.00 4.08 16.79
C MET A 297 0.90 5.55 16.36
N LEU A 298 0.97 5.83 15.06
CA LEU A 298 0.78 7.18 14.52
C LEU A 298 -0.66 7.67 14.63
N GLY A 299 -1.62 6.76 14.47
CA GLY A 299 -3.05 6.96 14.61
C GLY A 299 -3.45 7.55 15.95
N TYR A 300 -2.89 6.98 17.02
CA TYR A 300 -3.18 7.32 18.41
C TYR A 300 -2.14 8.23 19.07
N ILE A 301 -1.24 8.84 18.31
CA ILE A 301 -0.13 9.68 18.84
C ILE A 301 -0.60 10.83 19.75
N MET A 302 -1.84 11.31 19.55
CA MET A 302 -2.47 12.37 20.36
C MET A 302 -3.24 11.85 21.57
N HIS A 303 -3.45 10.54 21.66
CA HIS A 303 -4.20 9.86 22.71
C HIS A 303 -3.54 8.51 23.10
N PRO A 304 -2.24 8.49 23.42
CA PRO A 304 -1.47 7.25 23.52
C PRO A 304 -1.96 6.31 24.62
N TYR A 305 -2.59 6.82 25.69
CA TYR A 305 -3.00 6.03 26.84
C TYR A 305 -4.50 6.12 27.14
N THR A 306 -5.27 6.66 26.19
CA THR A 306 -6.72 6.82 26.33
C THR A 306 -7.43 5.69 25.61
N LEU A 307 -7.92 4.72 26.39
CA LEU A 307 -8.75 3.64 25.86
C LEU A 307 -10.01 4.23 25.19
N HIS A 308 -10.41 3.63 24.06
CA HIS A 308 -11.53 4.09 23.24
C HIS A 308 -11.40 5.54 22.71
N ALA A 309 -10.18 6.08 22.66
CA ALA A 309 -9.92 7.31 21.93
C ALA A 309 -10.31 7.12 20.46
N VAL A 310 -10.79 8.19 19.83
CA VAL A 310 -10.99 8.18 18.37
C VAL A 310 -9.64 8.36 17.68
N PRO A 311 -9.27 7.50 16.71
CA PRO A 311 -7.99 7.60 16.04
C PRO A 311 -7.92 8.79 15.09
N SER A 312 -6.71 9.22 14.73
CA SER A 312 -6.50 10.15 13.61
C SER A 312 -6.78 9.47 12.25
N VAL A 313 -6.75 10.27 11.18
CA VAL A 313 -6.98 9.79 9.81
C VAL A 313 -6.04 8.65 9.40
N LEU A 314 -4.89 8.52 10.06
CA LEU A 314 -3.86 7.54 9.73
C LEU A 314 -4.29 6.10 9.99
N VAL A 315 -5.30 5.82 10.82
CA VAL A 315 -5.76 4.43 11.01
C VAL A 315 -6.62 3.92 9.86
N GLY A 316 -7.37 4.80 9.19
CA GLY A 316 -8.38 4.42 8.21
C GLY A 316 -7.94 4.65 6.75
N ALA A 317 -8.10 3.62 5.91
CA ALA A 317 -7.83 3.71 4.47
C ALA A 317 -8.59 4.86 3.78
N ARG A 318 -9.81 5.16 4.22
CA ARG A 318 -10.62 6.28 3.69
C ARG A 318 -9.97 7.65 3.78
N ALA A 319 -9.11 7.89 4.77
CA ALA A 319 -8.64 9.24 5.09
C ALA A 319 -7.12 9.35 5.22
N GLY A 320 -6.39 8.23 5.38
CA GLY A 320 -4.97 8.22 5.68
C GLY A 320 -4.13 9.05 4.72
N THR A 321 -4.40 8.99 3.42
CA THR A 321 -3.62 9.70 2.38
C THR A 321 -3.64 11.24 2.52
N ARG A 322 -4.57 11.78 3.33
CA ARG A 322 -4.69 13.21 3.63
C ARG A 322 -3.53 13.73 4.47
N ASP A 323 -3.02 12.93 5.41
CA ASP A 323 -1.93 13.33 6.30
C ASP A 323 -0.56 13.19 5.58
N PRO A 324 0.30 14.22 5.57
CA PRO A 324 1.68 14.11 5.09
C PRO A 324 2.45 12.91 5.66
N LEU A 325 2.16 12.48 6.89
CA LEU A 325 2.83 11.33 7.52
C LEU A 325 2.51 9.99 6.86
N PHE A 326 1.33 9.83 6.26
CA PHE A 326 1.01 8.62 5.48
C PHE A 326 2.11 8.36 4.45
N TRP A 327 2.49 9.40 3.72
CA TRP A 327 3.48 9.31 2.66
C TRP A 327 4.89 9.04 3.21
N ARG A 328 5.27 9.65 4.33
CA ARG A 328 6.58 9.40 4.97
C ARG A 328 6.68 7.97 5.50
N TRP A 329 5.61 7.47 6.13
CA TRP A 329 5.51 6.09 6.61
C TRP A 329 5.60 5.09 5.46
N HIS A 330 4.80 5.28 4.42
CA HIS A 330 4.83 4.41 3.25
C HIS A 330 6.15 4.46 2.49
N ARG A 331 6.84 5.61 2.44
CA ARG A 331 8.20 5.67 1.88
C ARG A 331 9.19 4.86 2.71
N HIS A 332 9.04 4.83 4.04
CA HIS A 332 9.86 3.96 4.89
C HIS A 332 9.59 2.48 4.60
N ILE A 333 8.32 2.08 4.55
CA ILE A 333 7.88 0.72 4.20
C ILE A 333 8.40 0.29 2.82
N ASP A 334 8.22 1.13 1.81
CA ASP A 334 8.67 0.88 0.45
C ASP A 334 10.19 0.72 0.35
N ASN A 335 10.95 1.53 1.11
CA ASN A 335 12.40 1.45 1.16
C ASN A 335 12.89 0.13 1.77
N ILE A 336 12.18 -0.44 2.75
CA ILE A 336 12.52 -1.75 3.33
C ILE A 336 12.40 -2.84 2.27
N TYR A 337 11.27 -2.90 1.56
CA TYR A 337 11.09 -3.86 0.47
C TYR A 337 12.08 -3.63 -0.68
N ALA A 338 12.41 -2.38 -0.98
CA ALA A 338 13.43 -2.05 -1.98
C ALA A 338 14.83 -2.58 -1.61
N LYS A 339 15.17 -2.76 -0.34
CA LYS A 339 16.44 -3.41 0.06
C LYS A 339 16.52 -4.83 -0.52
N TRP A 340 15.46 -5.62 -0.40
CA TRP A 340 15.38 -6.96 -0.99
C TRP A 340 15.47 -6.92 -2.53
N GLN A 341 14.73 -6.01 -3.17
CA GLN A 341 14.84 -5.82 -4.64
C GLN A 341 16.24 -5.42 -5.11
N ASN A 342 17.00 -4.70 -4.28
CA ASN A 342 18.39 -4.36 -4.60
C ASN A 342 19.33 -5.58 -4.50
N LEU A 343 19.13 -6.46 -3.52
CA LEU A 343 19.90 -7.71 -3.36
C LEU A 343 19.67 -8.69 -4.51
N LEU A 344 18.45 -8.68 -5.03
CA LEU A 344 18.01 -9.39 -6.22
C LEU A 344 18.81 -9.04 -7.50
N GLY A 345 19.44 -7.86 -7.54
CA GLY A 345 20.29 -7.40 -8.63
C GLY A 345 19.54 -7.02 -9.92
N PRO A 346 20.26 -6.49 -10.93
CA PRO A 346 19.66 -6.10 -12.21
C PRO A 346 19.03 -7.28 -12.92
N ARG A 347 17.92 -7.00 -13.60
CA ARG A 347 17.17 -8.02 -14.34
C ARG A 347 17.95 -8.53 -15.56
N ASP A 348 17.91 -9.84 -15.77
CA ASP A 348 18.22 -10.44 -17.08
C ASP A 348 16.95 -10.45 -17.93
N PHE A 349 17.06 -9.90 -19.15
CA PHE A 349 15.96 -9.79 -20.10
C PHE A 349 16.04 -10.83 -21.24
N ASN A 350 17.09 -11.65 -21.30
CA ASN A 350 17.35 -12.53 -22.45
C ASN A 350 16.16 -13.42 -22.84
N ASP A 351 15.41 -13.94 -21.85
CA ASP A 351 14.27 -14.84 -22.07
C ASP A 351 12.94 -14.11 -22.34
N ASP A 352 12.91 -12.77 -22.29
CA ASP A 352 11.69 -11.95 -22.44
C ASP A 352 11.78 -10.90 -23.56
N ILE A 353 12.80 -10.95 -24.42
CA ILE A 353 12.91 -10.06 -25.58
C ILE A 353 12.20 -10.71 -26.78
N PRO A 354 10.94 -10.33 -27.11
CA PRO A 354 10.30 -10.83 -28.31
C PRO A 354 10.99 -10.25 -29.56
N PRO A 355 10.83 -10.89 -30.73
CA PRO A 355 11.40 -10.40 -31.99
C PRO A 355 10.57 -9.22 -32.53
N VAL A 356 10.59 -8.10 -31.80
CA VAL A 356 9.91 -6.85 -32.14
C VAL A 356 10.91 -5.70 -32.14
N THR A 357 10.73 -4.79 -33.09
CA THR A 357 11.43 -3.51 -33.11
C THR A 357 10.45 -2.36 -32.89
N ILE A 358 10.76 -1.52 -31.90
CA ILE A 358 10.21 -0.18 -31.68
C ILE A 358 11.38 0.82 -31.54
N ARG A 359 11.16 2.09 -31.87
CA ARG A 359 12.20 3.14 -31.88
C ARG A 359 11.69 4.39 -31.17
N GLU A 360 12.58 5.29 -30.79
CA GLU A 360 12.19 6.55 -30.11
C GLU A 360 11.17 7.36 -30.91
N LYS A 361 11.33 7.44 -32.25
CA LYS A 361 10.40 8.12 -33.17
C LYS A 361 9.06 7.39 -33.39
N ASP A 362 8.92 6.19 -32.85
CA ASP A 362 7.73 5.35 -33.01
C ASP A 362 6.68 5.61 -31.94
N ILE A 363 7.02 6.33 -30.87
CA ILE A 363 6.08 6.76 -29.84
C ILE A 363 5.41 8.06 -30.32
N ILE A 364 4.13 7.97 -30.65
CA ILE A 364 3.33 9.07 -31.18
C ILE A 364 2.16 9.33 -30.24
N LEU A 365 1.96 10.60 -29.90
CA LEU A 365 0.92 11.06 -29.00
C LEU A 365 0.02 12.05 -29.72
N SER A 366 -1.30 11.86 -29.59
CA SER A 366 -2.32 12.74 -30.15
C SER A 366 -3.39 13.03 -29.11
N PHE A 367 -3.89 14.27 -29.07
CA PHE A 367 -5.08 14.59 -28.28
C PHE A 367 -6.34 14.16 -29.01
N THR A 368 -7.33 13.65 -28.27
CA THR A 368 -8.57 13.13 -28.87
C THR A 368 -9.41 14.23 -29.51
N ASP A 369 -9.44 15.44 -28.93
CA ASP A 369 -10.18 16.58 -29.47
C ASP A 369 -9.63 17.06 -30.82
N ILE A 370 -8.32 16.93 -31.00
CA ILE A 370 -7.65 17.23 -32.28
C ILE A 370 -7.98 16.17 -33.34
N LEU A 371 -8.15 14.91 -32.93
CA LEU A 371 -8.53 13.81 -33.81
C LEU A 371 -10.00 13.87 -34.26
N LEU A 372 -10.85 14.68 -33.61
CA LEU A 372 -12.23 14.90 -34.09
C LEU A 372 -12.30 15.54 -35.49
N VAL A 373 -11.21 16.15 -35.98
CA VAL A 373 -11.11 16.62 -37.37
C VAL A 373 -11.10 15.45 -38.36
N VAL A 374 -10.60 14.28 -37.96
CA VAL A 374 -10.62 13.04 -38.75
C VAL A 374 -12.01 12.42 -38.74
N ASP A 375 -12.62 12.34 -37.55
CA ASP A 375 -13.97 11.80 -37.37
C ASP A 375 -14.68 12.49 -36.21
N LYS A 376 -15.71 13.27 -36.54
CA LYS A 376 -16.50 14.03 -35.57
C LYS A 376 -17.32 13.13 -34.64
N SER A 377 -17.58 11.88 -35.03
CA SER A 377 -18.33 10.93 -34.20
C SER A 377 -17.50 10.39 -33.03
N GLY A 378 -16.18 10.58 -33.04
CA GLY A 378 -15.29 10.06 -32.00
C GLY A 378 -15.11 8.55 -32.02
N VAL A 379 -15.47 7.89 -33.14
CA VAL A 379 -15.32 6.44 -33.29
C VAL A 379 -13.84 6.08 -33.36
N ASN A 380 -13.38 5.35 -32.34
CA ASN A 380 -11.98 4.98 -32.17
C ASN A 380 -11.39 4.28 -33.41
N ASP A 381 -12.16 3.37 -34.02
CA ASP A 381 -11.70 2.60 -35.19
C ASP A 381 -11.33 3.50 -36.39
N THR A 382 -12.01 4.64 -36.55
CA THR A 382 -11.69 5.61 -37.61
C THR A 382 -10.35 6.29 -37.35
N TRP A 383 -10.05 6.65 -36.10
CA TRP A 383 -8.76 7.22 -35.72
C TRP A 383 -7.63 6.20 -35.86
N VAL A 384 -7.88 4.94 -35.52
CA VAL A 384 -6.92 3.84 -35.75
C VAL A 384 -6.65 3.65 -37.24
N LYS A 385 -7.69 3.65 -38.07
CA LYS A 385 -7.55 3.59 -39.53
C LYS A 385 -6.71 4.75 -40.06
N TYR A 386 -7.01 5.98 -39.61
CA TYR A 386 -6.21 7.16 -39.96
C TYR A 386 -4.75 7.02 -39.56
N ALA A 387 -4.48 6.55 -38.34
CA ALA A 387 -3.12 6.33 -37.86
C ALA A 387 -2.39 5.26 -38.69
N ASN A 388 -3.05 4.16 -39.06
CA ASN A 388 -2.46 3.16 -39.95
C ASN A 388 -2.09 3.73 -41.32
N GLU A 389 -2.89 4.66 -41.86
CA GLU A 389 -2.64 5.28 -43.17
C GLU A 389 -1.62 6.42 -43.13
N LYS A 390 -1.59 7.22 -42.05
CA LYS A 390 -0.78 8.46 -41.93
C LYS A 390 0.45 8.31 -41.08
N PHE A 391 0.42 7.41 -40.11
CA PHE A 391 1.56 7.07 -39.26
C PHE A 391 2.16 5.73 -39.67
N GLY A 392 1.38 4.77 -40.17
CA GLY A 392 1.86 3.49 -40.67
C GLY A 392 2.23 3.50 -42.15
N GLY A 393 2.21 2.31 -42.77
CA GLY A 393 2.40 2.11 -44.21
C GLY A 393 3.63 2.83 -44.77
N LYS A 394 3.44 3.63 -45.83
CA LYS A 394 4.53 4.41 -46.47
C LYS A 394 5.15 5.48 -45.55
N TYR A 395 4.49 5.83 -44.44
CA TYR A 395 4.98 6.81 -43.47
C TYR A 395 5.65 6.15 -42.26
N PHE A 396 5.62 4.81 -42.13
CA PHE A 396 6.13 4.07 -40.97
C PHE A 396 7.55 4.48 -40.55
N ASP A 397 8.42 4.78 -41.52
CA ASP A 397 9.80 5.16 -41.26
C ASP A 397 10.06 6.69 -41.24
N LYS A 398 9.03 7.49 -41.50
CA LYS A 398 9.11 8.97 -41.56
C LYS A 398 9.00 9.60 -40.18
N ASP A 399 9.74 10.69 -39.98
CA ASP A 399 9.60 11.55 -38.81
C ASP A 399 8.27 12.32 -38.85
N LEU A 400 7.52 12.26 -37.75
CA LEU A 400 6.22 12.90 -37.59
C LEU A 400 6.26 14.04 -36.57
N SER A 401 7.44 14.47 -36.11
CA SER A 401 7.56 15.50 -35.08
C SER A 401 6.85 16.83 -35.46
N ASN A 402 6.70 17.11 -36.75
CA ASN A 402 6.01 18.31 -37.28
C ASN A 402 4.58 18.02 -37.78
N HIS A 403 4.06 16.81 -37.57
CA HIS A 403 2.72 16.44 -38.02
C HIS A 403 1.65 17.09 -37.13
N LEU A 404 0.61 17.69 -37.74
CA LEU A 404 -0.41 18.49 -37.04
C LEU A 404 -1.14 17.76 -35.91
N MET A 405 -1.26 16.43 -36.01
CA MET A 405 -1.92 15.58 -35.02
C MET A 405 -0.98 15.08 -33.91
N VAL A 406 0.33 15.36 -34.00
CA VAL A 406 1.34 14.81 -33.10
C VAL A 406 1.81 15.88 -32.12
N THR A 407 1.90 15.52 -30.85
CA THR A 407 2.40 16.40 -29.78
C THR A 407 3.43 15.68 -28.93
N LYS A 408 4.37 16.44 -28.35
CA LYS A 408 5.28 15.96 -27.27
C LYS A 408 4.86 16.47 -25.90
N THR A 409 3.68 17.09 -25.82
CA THR A 409 3.16 17.71 -24.61
C THR A 409 1.84 17.08 -24.22
N LEU A 410 1.75 16.60 -22.98
CA LEU A 410 0.49 16.30 -22.29
C LEU A 410 0.05 17.53 -21.51
N GLN A 411 -1.27 17.68 -21.33
CA GLN A 411 -1.85 18.85 -20.68
C GLN A 411 -2.77 18.46 -19.54
N THR A 412 -2.76 19.27 -18.49
CA THR A 412 -3.70 19.19 -17.38
C THR A 412 -4.25 20.57 -17.06
N LYS A 413 -5.41 20.63 -16.41
CA LYS A 413 -5.99 21.86 -15.85
C LYS A 413 -6.58 21.58 -14.47
N MET A 414 -6.75 22.64 -13.68
CA MET A 414 -7.47 22.56 -12.41
C MET A 414 -8.92 22.93 -12.66
N LYS A 415 -9.86 22.13 -12.14
CA LYS A 415 -11.30 22.42 -12.16
C LYS A 415 -11.78 22.65 -10.73
N ILE A 416 -12.85 23.43 -10.59
CA ILE A 416 -13.56 23.62 -9.32
C ILE A 416 -14.88 22.87 -9.43
N ARG A 417 -15.25 22.14 -8.38
CA ARG A 417 -16.56 21.51 -8.26
C ARG A 417 -17.15 21.72 -6.86
N ASP A 418 -18.47 21.71 -6.78
CA ASP A 418 -19.18 21.56 -5.52
C ASP A 418 -19.18 20.07 -5.16
N TYR A 419 -18.55 19.72 -4.04
CA TYR A 419 -18.44 18.37 -3.52
C TYR A 419 -19.37 18.20 -2.31
N VAL A 420 -19.96 17.01 -2.20
CA VAL A 420 -20.83 16.61 -1.11
C VAL A 420 -20.14 15.49 -0.34
N TRP A 421 -20.00 15.65 0.96
CA TRP A 421 -19.41 14.65 1.85
C TRP A 421 -20.40 13.49 2.11
N LEU A 422 -20.66 12.68 1.09
CA LEU A 422 -21.65 11.59 1.10
C LEU A 422 -21.35 10.50 2.15
N GLU A 423 -20.08 10.34 2.50
CA GLU A 423 -19.58 9.42 3.52
C GLU A 423 -19.73 9.95 4.97
N ASP A 424 -20.07 11.23 5.13
CA ASP A 424 -20.07 11.99 6.39
C ASP A 424 -21.40 12.73 6.62
N GLY A 425 -21.36 14.02 6.98
CA GLY A 425 -22.52 14.86 7.31
C GLY A 425 -23.32 15.34 6.09
N GLN A 426 -22.95 14.94 4.86
CA GLN A 426 -23.49 15.46 3.61
C GLN A 426 -23.34 16.98 3.45
N ASP A 427 -22.37 17.57 4.15
CA ASP A 427 -21.98 18.96 3.99
C ASP A 427 -21.47 19.22 2.57
N HIS A 428 -21.56 20.47 2.15
CA HIS A 428 -21.13 20.92 0.83
C HIS A 428 -19.88 21.78 0.93
N GLU A 429 -18.91 21.53 0.07
CA GLU A 429 -17.72 22.39 -0.07
C GLU A 429 -17.29 22.56 -1.54
N LYS A 430 -16.62 23.68 -1.83
CA LYS A 430 -15.97 23.87 -3.13
C LYS A 430 -14.56 23.30 -3.08
N ILE A 431 -14.28 22.30 -3.90
CA ILE A 431 -12.95 21.71 -4.02
C ILE A 431 -12.33 21.97 -5.38
N GLN A 432 -11.00 21.97 -5.41
CA GLN A 432 -10.22 21.93 -6.64
C GLN A 432 -9.78 20.51 -6.91
N HIS A 433 -9.88 20.08 -8.18
CA HIS A 433 -9.36 18.79 -8.62
C HIS A 433 -8.63 18.94 -9.96
N LEU A 434 -7.68 18.03 -10.21
CA LEU A 434 -6.97 17.97 -11.49
C LEU A 434 -7.89 17.39 -12.57
N TYR A 435 -7.63 17.72 -13.82
CA TYR A 435 -8.28 17.10 -14.98
C TYR A 435 -7.26 16.99 -16.14
N PRO A 436 -6.99 15.79 -16.67
CA PRO A 436 -6.12 15.61 -17.83
C PRO A 436 -6.86 15.92 -19.14
N ARG A 437 -6.12 16.36 -20.16
CA ARG A 437 -6.64 16.40 -21.54
C ARG A 437 -6.50 15.02 -22.16
N ASP A 438 -7.60 14.45 -22.63
CA ASP A 438 -7.65 13.13 -23.25
C ASP A 438 -6.66 12.95 -24.40
N TRP A 439 -5.99 11.80 -24.41
CA TRP A 439 -5.03 11.44 -25.44
C TRP A 439 -5.12 9.97 -25.86
N ILE A 440 -4.48 9.68 -26.98
CA ILE A 440 -4.27 8.33 -27.51
C ILE A 440 -2.78 8.11 -27.78
N TRP A 441 -2.29 6.94 -27.39
CA TRP A 441 -0.99 6.42 -27.80
C TRP A 441 -1.12 5.79 -29.17
N PHE A 442 -0.24 6.16 -30.09
CA PHE A 442 0.02 5.44 -31.32
C PHE A 442 1.48 4.99 -31.28
N ILE A 443 1.72 3.67 -31.31
CA ILE A 443 3.06 3.10 -31.24
C ILE A 443 3.29 2.32 -32.52
N ARG A 444 4.29 2.73 -33.31
CA ARG A 444 4.72 1.91 -34.45
C ARG A 444 5.52 0.73 -33.93
N ALA A 445 5.17 -0.45 -34.39
CA ALA A 445 5.88 -1.68 -34.04
C ALA A 445 6.08 -2.54 -35.29
N GLN A 446 7.24 -3.19 -35.34
CA GLN A 446 7.60 -4.14 -36.38
C GLN A 446 7.84 -5.51 -35.75
N ASN A 447 7.13 -6.54 -36.22
CA ASN A 447 7.53 -7.92 -35.96
C ASN A 447 8.71 -8.27 -36.87
N ASP A 448 9.80 -8.76 -36.31
CA ASP A 448 11.02 -9.14 -37.03
C ASP A 448 11.05 -10.63 -37.40
N SER A 449 10.00 -11.38 -37.08
CA SER A 449 9.93 -12.82 -37.26
C SER A 449 8.91 -13.25 -38.33
N PRO A 450 9.09 -14.46 -38.92
CA PRO A 450 8.15 -15.04 -39.89
C PRO A 450 6.89 -15.63 -39.22
N LYS A 451 6.70 -15.45 -37.91
CA LYS A 451 5.56 -16.00 -37.17
C LYS A 451 4.76 -14.88 -36.53
N PRO A 452 3.46 -15.05 -36.27
CA PRO A 452 2.74 -14.12 -35.42
C PRO A 452 3.37 -14.06 -34.02
N VAL A 453 3.38 -12.87 -33.42
CA VAL A 453 3.89 -12.64 -32.05
C VAL A 453 2.81 -11.98 -31.21
N ILE A 454 2.69 -12.41 -29.96
CA ILE A 454 1.81 -11.80 -28.96
C ILE A 454 2.69 -10.95 -28.06
N LEU A 455 2.37 -9.66 -27.94
CA LEU A 455 3.20 -8.67 -27.28
C LEU A 455 2.40 -7.97 -26.19
N THR A 456 3.06 -7.66 -25.08
CA THR A 456 2.51 -6.78 -24.03
C THR A 456 3.30 -5.47 -24.04
N PHE A 457 2.62 -4.37 -24.34
CA PHE A 457 3.16 -3.01 -24.29
C PHE A 457 3.01 -2.47 -22.88
N ARG A 458 4.09 -1.93 -22.31
CA ARG A 458 4.16 -1.38 -20.95
C ARG A 458 4.63 0.06 -21.04
N ILE A 459 3.80 1.02 -20.63
CA ILE A 459 4.04 2.45 -20.79
C ILE A 459 4.30 3.08 -19.42
N TRP A 460 5.44 3.75 -19.31
CA TRP A 460 5.94 4.32 -18.08
C TRP A 460 6.37 5.77 -18.25
N ILE A 461 6.25 6.55 -17.17
CA ILE A 461 6.87 7.88 -17.10
C ILE A 461 7.66 8.07 -15.81
N ALA A 462 8.69 8.90 -15.84
CA ALA A 462 9.39 9.38 -14.65
C ALA A 462 9.84 10.84 -14.83
N PRO A 463 9.86 11.67 -13.77
CA PRO A 463 10.57 12.94 -13.81
C PRO A 463 12.01 12.76 -14.28
N ILE A 464 12.52 13.66 -15.12
CA ILE A 464 13.82 13.45 -15.77
C ILE A 464 14.98 13.26 -14.77
N ASP A 465 14.91 13.91 -13.60
CA ASP A 465 15.92 13.81 -12.54
C ASP A 465 15.87 12.48 -11.75
N LEU A 466 14.84 11.66 -11.97
CA LEU A 466 14.57 10.44 -11.21
C LEU A 466 14.66 9.17 -12.07
N ILE A 467 15.07 9.27 -13.34
CA ILE A 467 15.07 8.14 -14.27
C ILE A 467 15.96 6.99 -13.82
N ASP A 468 17.03 7.27 -13.08
CA ASP A 468 17.96 6.27 -12.53
C ASP A 468 17.47 5.67 -11.19
N LYS A 469 16.25 6.01 -10.74
CA LYS A 469 15.63 5.44 -9.55
C LYS A 469 14.43 4.58 -9.93
N HIS A 470 14.61 3.26 -9.96
CA HIS A 470 13.60 2.31 -10.45
C HIS A 470 12.23 2.46 -9.74
N ALA A 471 12.22 2.70 -8.41
CA ALA A 471 11.00 2.87 -7.62
C ALA A 471 10.20 4.18 -7.88
N TYR A 472 10.70 5.11 -8.70
CA TYR A 472 10.05 6.39 -9.00
C TYR A 472 9.36 6.43 -10.37
N TRP A 473 9.43 5.33 -11.12
CA TRP A 473 8.71 5.20 -12.37
C TRP A 473 7.22 4.95 -12.14
N ILE A 474 6.38 5.64 -12.90
CA ILE A 474 4.93 5.57 -12.84
C ILE A 474 4.44 4.75 -14.02
N GLU A 475 3.77 3.63 -13.76
CA GLU A 475 3.08 2.88 -14.81
C GLU A 475 1.81 3.63 -15.21
N ILE A 476 1.74 4.01 -16.48
CA ILE A 476 0.62 4.74 -17.07
C ILE A 476 -0.35 3.79 -17.75
N ASP A 477 0.15 2.79 -18.46
CA ASP A 477 -0.70 1.84 -19.18
C ASP A 477 0.02 0.52 -19.47
N LYS A 478 -0.76 -0.52 -19.72
CA LYS A 478 -0.32 -1.84 -20.15
C LYS A 478 -1.41 -2.50 -20.99
N PHE A 479 -1.06 -3.02 -22.17
CA PHE A 479 -2.02 -3.66 -23.06
C PHE A 479 -1.38 -4.66 -24.03
N LYS A 480 -2.16 -5.66 -24.47
CA LYS A 480 -1.70 -6.70 -25.41
C LYS A 480 -2.04 -6.39 -26.85
N ARG A 481 -1.17 -6.79 -27.77
CA ARG A 481 -1.45 -6.83 -29.22
C ARG A 481 -0.78 -8.04 -29.87
N THR A 482 -1.42 -8.57 -30.89
CA THR A 482 -0.85 -9.61 -31.75
C THR A 482 -0.42 -8.96 -33.06
N LEU A 483 0.81 -9.22 -33.48
CA LEU A 483 1.33 -8.77 -34.77
C LEU A 483 1.53 -9.99 -35.67
N GLY A 484 1.13 -9.88 -36.94
CA GLY A 484 1.36 -10.89 -37.97
C GLY A 484 2.84 -10.99 -38.39
N PRO A 485 3.20 -12.02 -39.16
CA PRO A 485 4.57 -12.21 -39.67
C PRO A 485 5.12 -10.99 -40.40
N TYR A 486 6.29 -10.52 -40.00
CA TYR A 486 6.96 -9.33 -40.57
C TYR A 486 6.10 -8.05 -40.62
N GLU A 487 5.02 -8.00 -39.84
CA GLU A 487 4.07 -6.90 -39.88
C GLU A 487 4.72 -5.61 -39.37
N LYS A 488 4.56 -4.52 -40.15
CA LYS A 488 4.81 -3.14 -39.72
C LYS A 488 3.47 -2.46 -39.49
N THR A 489 3.14 -2.14 -38.25
CA THR A 489 1.80 -1.66 -37.88
C THR A 489 1.84 -0.51 -36.88
N VAL A 490 0.70 0.15 -36.70
CA VAL A 490 0.51 1.16 -35.65
C VAL A 490 -0.46 0.59 -34.64
N VAL A 491 0.05 0.25 -33.46
CA VAL A 491 -0.82 -0.12 -32.33
C VAL A 491 -1.34 1.14 -31.67
N SER A 492 -2.57 1.09 -31.16
CA SER A 492 -3.21 2.24 -30.53
C SER A 492 -3.81 1.87 -29.18
N GLN A 493 -3.83 2.86 -28.28
CA GLN A 493 -4.42 2.72 -26.96
C GLN A 493 -4.85 4.09 -26.42
N ARG A 494 -6.14 4.23 -26.09
CA ARG A 494 -6.69 5.45 -25.48
C ARG A 494 -6.35 5.49 -23.99
N CYS A 495 -6.10 6.69 -23.46
CA CYS A 495 -5.80 6.88 -22.05
C CYS A 495 -6.91 6.44 -21.09
N ASP A 496 -8.18 6.52 -21.52
CA ASP A 496 -9.35 6.07 -20.75
C ASP A 496 -9.55 4.54 -20.77
N HIS A 497 -8.72 3.82 -21.52
CA HIS A 497 -8.67 2.35 -21.51
C HIS A 497 -7.54 1.80 -20.64
N ALA A 498 -6.75 2.69 -20.01
CA ALA A 498 -5.60 2.28 -19.24
C ALA A 498 -5.95 1.26 -18.16
N VAL A 499 -5.14 0.21 -18.00
CA VAL A 499 -5.47 -0.86 -17.04
C VAL A 499 -5.24 -0.45 -15.57
N GLY A 500 -4.47 0.62 -15.35
CA GLY A 500 -4.20 1.18 -14.02
C GLY A 500 -5.36 2.01 -13.45
N ILE A 501 -6.23 2.55 -14.30
CA ILE A 501 -7.34 3.39 -13.83
C ILE A 501 -8.58 2.57 -13.49
N ARG A 502 -9.46 3.15 -12.67
CA ARG A 502 -10.81 2.62 -12.48
C ARG A 502 -11.58 2.64 -13.80
N LYS A 503 -12.25 1.53 -14.12
CA LYS A 503 -13.10 1.40 -15.31
C LYS A 503 -14.59 1.33 -14.91
N PRO A 504 -15.48 2.08 -15.56
CA PRO A 504 -15.19 3.09 -16.59
C PRO A 504 -14.50 4.34 -16.02
N ALA A 505 -13.74 5.04 -16.86
CA ALA A 505 -13.05 6.27 -16.48
C ALA A 505 -14.05 7.35 -15.98
N GLN A 506 -13.74 7.98 -14.84
CA GLN A 506 -14.57 9.03 -14.25
C GLN A 506 -14.21 10.39 -14.85
N LYS A 507 -15.05 10.89 -15.77
CA LYS A 507 -14.81 12.16 -16.48
C LYS A 507 -15.73 13.29 -16.05
N THR A 508 -16.90 12.96 -15.47
CA THR A 508 -17.85 13.94 -14.93
C THR A 508 -17.83 13.92 -13.40
N THR A 509 -18.25 15.02 -12.78
CA THR A 509 -18.36 15.11 -11.31
C THR A 509 -19.30 14.04 -10.75
N LYS A 510 -20.43 13.79 -11.41
CA LYS A 510 -21.35 12.72 -11.04
C LYS A 510 -20.66 11.35 -11.00
N GLN A 511 -19.92 11.00 -12.05
CA GLN A 511 -19.17 9.73 -12.10
C GLN A 511 -18.10 9.64 -11.00
N MET A 512 -17.47 10.75 -10.63
CA MET A 512 -16.46 10.80 -9.56
C MET A 512 -17.07 10.50 -8.18
N ASP A 513 -18.33 10.88 -7.95
CA ASP A 513 -18.99 10.73 -6.63
C ASP A 513 -19.76 9.41 -6.49
N GLU A 514 -20.05 8.71 -7.59
CA GLU A 514 -20.83 7.45 -7.63
C GLU A 514 -20.19 6.29 -6.83
N THR A 515 -18.89 6.36 -6.54
CA THR A 515 -18.13 5.28 -5.86
C THR A 515 -18.04 5.42 -4.35
N ALA A 516 -18.46 6.54 -3.77
CA ALA A 516 -18.41 6.76 -2.32
C ALA A 516 -19.06 5.61 -1.53
N ILE A 517 -18.38 5.10 -0.49
CA ILE A 517 -18.95 4.13 0.45
C ILE A 517 -19.73 4.90 1.52
N THR A 518 -21.00 5.17 1.22
CA THR A 518 -21.90 5.84 2.15
C THR A 518 -22.24 4.95 3.36
N PRO A 519 -22.68 5.51 4.51
CA PRO A 519 -23.10 4.72 5.67
C PRO A 519 -24.12 3.63 5.32
N TRP A 520 -25.11 3.96 4.49
CA TRP A 520 -26.10 2.98 4.01
C TRP A 520 -25.50 1.88 3.12
N LYS A 521 -24.51 2.21 2.27
CA LYS A 521 -23.80 1.21 1.47
C LYS A 521 -23.00 0.30 2.40
N LYS A 522 -22.34 0.86 3.43
CA LYS A 522 -21.59 0.11 4.45
C LYS A 522 -22.49 -0.88 5.20
N GLU A 523 -23.63 -0.43 5.74
CA GLU A 523 -24.61 -1.31 6.41
C GLU A 523 -25.08 -2.48 5.54
N LYS A 524 -25.15 -2.28 4.22
CA LYS A 524 -25.48 -3.34 3.27
C LYS A 524 -24.32 -4.32 3.04
N LEU A 525 -23.09 -3.82 3.06
CA LEU A 525 -21.90 -4.63 2.88
C LEU A 525 -21.59 -5.48 4.11
N ASP A 526 -21.90 -5.00 5.31
CA ASP A 526 -21.68 -5.71 6.59
C ASP A 526 -22.43 -7.07 6.69
N GLN A 527 -23.34 -7.34 5.76
CA GLN A 527 -24.08 -8.60 5.62
C GLN A 527 -23.27 -9.72 4.93
N PHE A 528 -22.19 -9.35 4.25
CA PHE A 528 -21.39 -10.24 3.41
C PHE A 528 -20.05 -10.55 4.08
N ASN A 529 -19.45 -11.69 3.71
CA ASN A 529 -18.08 -11.97 4.13
C ASN A 529 -17.06 -11.15 3.32
N LEU A 530 -15.81 -11.11 3.80
CA LEU A 530 -14.72 -10.37 3.18
C LEU A 530 -14.58 -10.62 1.67
N ALA A 531 -14.58 -11.88 1.23
CA ALA A 531 -14.43 -12.22 -0.17
C ALA A 531 -15.59 -11.72 -1.03
N GLN A 532 -16.82 -11.87 -0.54
CA GLN A 532 -18.01 -11.35 -1.22
C GLN A 532 -18.01 -9.82 -1.32
N ILE A 533 -17.53 -9.13 -0.29
CA ILE A 533 -17.39 -7.66 -0.31
C ILE A 533 -16.36 -7.25 -1.36
N ALA A 534 -15.18 -7.88 -1.35
CA ALA A 534 -14.10 -7.63 -2.30
C ALA A 534 -14.58 -7.77 -3.76
N GLU A 535 -15.28 -8.86 -4.08
CA GLU A 535 -15.81 -9.09 -5.44
C GLU A 535 -16.88 -8.07 -5.84
N LYS A 536 -17.75 -7.66 -4.91
CA LYS A 536 -18.81 -6.68 -5.16
C LYS A 536 -18.27 -5.28 -5.43
N LEU A 537 -17.18 -4.91 -4.76
CA LEU A 537 -16.56 -3.59 -4.86
C LEU A 537 -15.41 -3.53 -5.86
N PHE A 538 -15.06 -4.63 -6.52
CA PHE A 538 -13.98 -4.69 -7.50
C PHE A 538 -14.10 -3.59 -8.58
N CYS A 539 -15.31 -3.37 -9.12
CA CYS A 539 -15.53 -2.34 -10.15
C CYS A 539 -15.27 -0.91 -9.66
N ASP A 540 -15.38 -0.67 -8.35
CA ASP A 540 -15.17 0.64 -7.72
C ASP A 540 -13.68 0.89 -7.43
N CYS A 541 -12.82 -0.13 -7.53
CA CYS A 541 -11.38 -0.03 -7.31
C CYS A 541 -10.59 0.31 -8.59
N GLY A 542 -9.68 1.27 -8.48
CA GLY A 542 -8.66 1.58 -9.48
C GLY A 542 -8.17 3.02 -9.38
N TRP A 543 -7.04 3.33 -10.02
CA TRP A 543 -6.47 4.68 -9.95
C TRP A 543 -7.45 5.73 -10.52
N PRO A 544 -7.59 6.91 -9.91
CA PRO A 544 -8.48 7.94 -10.42
C PRO A 544 -8.03 8.44 -11.80
N TYR A 545 -8.95 8.46 -12.77
CA TYR A 545 -8.66 8.94 -14.13
C TYR A 545 -8.13 10.37 -14.13
N ASN A 546 -8.70 11.23 -13.28
CA ASN A 546 -8.30 12.64 -13.18
C ASN A 546 -6.86 12.84 -12.67
N LEU A 547 -6.25 11.79 -12.11
CA LEU A 547 -4.87 11.77 -11.60
C LEU A 547 -3.96 10.83 -12.42
N ILE A 548 -4.39 10.37 -13.61
CA ILE A 548 -3.65 9.42 -14.45
C ILE A 548 -2.23 9.90 -14.81
N ILE A 549 -2.01 11.22 -14.85
CA ILE A 549 -0.70 11.86 -15.01
C ILE A 549 -0.51 12.94 -13.94
N PRO A 550 0.75 13.25 -13.56
CA PRO A 550 1.03 14.38 -12.67
C PRO A 550 0.50 15.71 -13.23
N ARG A 551 0.27 16.70 -12.37
CA ARG A 551 -0.20 18.02 -12.81
C ARG A 551 0.76 18.70 -13.79
N GLY A 552 2.06 18.53 -13.60
CA GLY A 552 3.07 19.35 -14.29
C GLY A 552 3.13 20.77 -13.74
N SER A 553 3.84 21.64 -14.46
CA SER A 553 4.00 23.06 -14.12
C SER A 553 3.48 23.95 -15.24
N LYS A 554 3.24 25.25 -14.95
CA LYS A 554 2.85 26.22 -15.98
C LYS A 554 3.91 26.40 -17.07
N LYS A 555 5.19 26.24 -16.70
CA LYS A 555 6.32 26.27 -17.66
C LYS A 555 6.44 24.98 -18.46
N GLY A 556 5.84 23.90 -17.98
CA GLY A 556 6.08 22.54 -18.44
C GLY A 556 7.06 21.83 -17.53
N SER A 557 6.78 20.56 -17.24
CA SER A 557 7.64 19.67 -16.48
C SER A 557 8.09 18.54 -17.40
N THR A 558 9.41 18.30 -17.50
CA THR A 558 9.96 17.29 -18.41
C THR A 558 9.94 15.90 -17.76
N PHE A 559 9.37 14.94 -18.46
CA PHE A 559 9.32 13.54 -18.07
C PHE A 559 9.97 12.68 -19.15
N LYS A 560 10.64 11.62 -18.74
CA LYS A 560 10.98 10.52 -19.64
C LYS A 560 9.73 9.68 -19.85
N LEU A 561 9.32 9.46 -21.09
CA LEU A 561 8.34 8.47 -21.50
C LEU A 561 9.10 7.23 -21.99
N PHE A 562 8.75 6.06 -21.46
CA PHE A 562 9.38 4.79 -21.79
C PHE A 562 8.31 3.76 -22.15
N VAL A 563 8.56 3.03 -23.23
CA VAL A 563 7.76 1.89 -23.67
C VAL A 563 8.66 0.68 -23.67
N TYR A 564 8.27 -0.35 -22.92
CA TYR A 564 8.87 -1.68 -22.97
C TYR A 564 7.86 -2.65 -23.58
N VAL A 565 8.32 -3.52 -24.47
CA VAL A 565 7.51 -4.57 -25.08
C VAL A 565 8.04 -5.93 -24.65
N SER A 566 7.28 -6.65 -23.84
CA SER A 566 7.58 -8.02 -23.40
C SER A 566 6.88 -9.06 -24.27
N ASP A 567 7.31 -10.32 -24.16
CA ASP A 567 6.53 -11.44 -24.67
C ASP A 567 5.20 -11.50 -23.90
N GLY A 568 4.09 -11.43 -24.63
CA GLY A 568 2.74 -11.44 -24.08
C GLY A 568 2.05 -12.80 -24.19
N THR A 569 2.76 -13.86 -24.57
CA THR A 569 2.15 -15.19 -24.81
C THR A 569 1.44 -15.72 -23.57
N ASN A 570 2.06 -15.58 -22.40
CA ASN A 570 1.52 -16.08 -21.13
C ASN A 570 0.83 -15.01 -20.28
N ASP A 571 0.90 -13.75 -20.69
CA ASP A 571 0.19 -12.65 -20.02
C ASP A 571 -1.32 -12.79 -20.28
N LEU A 572 -2.15 -12.70 -19.25
CA LEU A 572 -3.61 -12.59 -19.34
C LEU A 572 -4.10 -11.14 -19.30
N VAL A 573 -3.18 -10.17 -19.46
CA VAL A 573 -3.49 -8.73 -19.52
C VAL A 573 -4.65 -8.51 -20.48
N ARG A 574 -5.72 -7.95 -19.95
CA ARG A 574 -7.00 -7.87 -20.64
C ARG A 574 -6.94 -6.89 -21.81
N THR A 575 -7.66 -7.23 -22.88
CA THR A 575 -7.81 -6.37 -24.07
C THR A 575 -9.11 -5.55 -24.05
N ASP A 576 -10.00 -5.81 -23.09
CA ASP A 576 -11.31 -5.19 -22.95
C ASP A 576 -11.34 -4.05 -21.90
N THR A 577 -12.47 -3.36 -21.83
CA THR A 577 -12.75 -2.27 -20.87
C THR A 577 -13.67 -2.74 -19.74
N GLN A 578 -13.57 -4.00 -19.30
CA GLN A 578 -14.35 -4.46 -18.14
C GLN A 578 -14.03 -3.58 -16.91
N CYS A 579 -14.98 -3.47 -15.99
CA CYS A 579 -14.87 -2.64 -14.79
C CYS A 579 -13.64 -2.97 -13.92
N GLY A 580 -13.22 -2.02 -13.08
CA GLY A 580 -12.11 -2.16 -12.15
C GLY A 580 -10.72 -1.96 -12.77
N SER A 581 -9.68 -2.03 -11.95
CA SER A 581 -8.27 -2.00 -12.37
C SER A 581 -7.59 -3.32 -12.07
N THR A 582 -7.21 -4.08 -13.11
CA THR A 582 -6.47 -5.33 -12.91
C THR A 582 -5.00 -5.12 -12.58
N LEU A 583 -4.47 -3.91 -12.78
CA LEU A 583 -3.09 -3.59 -12.42
C LEU A 583 -2.95 -3.32 -10.92
N LEU A 584 -3.87 -2.55 -10.34
CA LEU A 584 -3.76 -2.16 -8.94
C LEU A 584 -4.64 -3.01 -8.04
N CYS A 585 -5.78 -3.51 -8.50
CA CYS A 585 -6.77 -4.20 -7.66
C CYS A 585 -6.81 -5.73 -7.85
N GLY A 586 -5.83 -6.31 -8.55
CA GLY A 586 -5.70 -7.75 -8.74
C GLY A 586 -6.79 -8.38 -9.63
N GLY A 587 -7.11 -9.65 -9.35
CA GLY A 587 -8.19 -10.40 -10.01
C GLY A 587 -9.58 -10.06 -9.45
N GLU A 588 -10.62 -10.15 -10.28
CA GLU A 588 -11.99 -9.80 -9.89
C GLU A 588 -12.52 -10.74 -8.81
N LYS A 589 -12.44 -12.05 -9.05
CA LYS A 589 -12.84 -13.06 -8.07
C LYS A 589 -11.77 -13.29 -7.03
N TRP A 590 -12.17 -13.83 -5.88
CA TRP A 590 -11.22 -14.16 -4.82
C TRP A 590 -10.09 -15.08 -5.31
N THR A 591 -10.45 -16.08 -6.12
CA THR A 591 -9.52 -17.09 -6.66
C THR A 591 -8.87 -16.71 -7.98
N ASP A 592 -9.19 -15.54 -8.54
CA ASP A 592 -8.63 -15.11 -9.82
C ASP A 592 -7.13 -14.78 -9.65
N LYS A 593 -6.36 -15.14 -10.67
CA LYS A 593 -4.94 -14.79 -10.76
C LYS A 593 -4.76 -13.35 -11.25
N VAL A 594 -3.69 -12.71 -10.81
CA VAL A 594 -3.25 -11.43 -11.37
C VAL A 594 -3.01 -11.63 -12.87
N PRO A 595 -3.60 -10.82 -13.76
CA PRO A 595 -3.54 -11.11 -15.19
C PRO A 595 -2.14 -10.97 -15.81
N ASP A 596 -1.22 -10.24 -15.19
CA ASP A 596 0.17 -10.15 -15.64
C ASP A 596 1.04 -11.08 -14.81
N ILE A 597 1.67 -12.06 -15.47
CA ILE A 597 2.52 -13.05 -14.78
C ILE A 597 3.87 -12.46 -14.37
N LYS A 598 4.24 -11.28 -14.88
CA LYS A 598 5.48 -10.62 -14.49
C LYS A 598 5.37 -10.05 -13.07
N PRO A 599 6.50 -9.83 -12.39
CA PRO A 599 6.54 -9.08 -11.13
C PRO A 599 5.85 -7.73 -11.26
N PHE A 600 5.15 -7.31 -10.21
CA PHE A 600 4.60 -5.97 -10.16
C PHE A 600 5.73 -4.95 -10.25
N GLY A 601 5.57 -3.94 -11.09
CA GLY A 601 6.64 -2.98 -11.39
C GLY A 601 7.50 -3.31 -12.60
N TYR A 602 7.35 -4.48 -13.23
CA TYR A 602 8.18 -4.89 -14.36
C TYR A 602 8.15 -3.89 -15.54
N PRO A 603 9.31 -3.43 -16.06
CA PRO A 603 10.68 -3.93 -15.81
C PRO A 603 11.48 -3.17 -14.74
N PHE A 604 10.84 -2.29 -13.97
CA PHE A 604 11.42 -1.45 -12.93
C PHE A 604 11.27 -2.02 -11.51
N ASP A 605 10.90 -3.30 -11.40
CA ASP A 605 10.87 -4.06 -10.16
C ASP A 605 12.30 -4.38 -9.63
N ARG A 606 13.32 -4.25 -10.50
CA ARG A 606 14.74 -4.48 -10.18
C ARG A 606 15.57 -3.19 -10.30
N PRO A 607 16.72 -3.10 -9.61
CA PRO A 607 17.68 -2.01 -9.80
C PRO A 607 18.26 -1.99 -11.21
N PHE A 608 18.71 -0.82 -11.64
CA PHE A 608 19.34 -0.66 -12.94
C PHE A 608 20.76 -1.22 -12.98
N LYS A 609 21.17 -1.71 -14.16
CA LYS A 609 22.56 -2.11 -14.43
C LYS A 609 23.48 -0.90 -14.23
N ASP A 610 24.47 -1.05 -13.35
CA ASP A 610 25.36 0.01 -12.89
C ASP A 610 24.62 1.28 -12.41
N GLY A 611 23.40 1.14 -11.90
CA GLY A 611 22.58 2.27 -11.45
C GLY A 611 22.15 3.22 -12.56
N SER A 612 22.14 2.78 -13.83
CA SER A 612 21.78 3.63 -14.97
C SER A 612 20.67 3.06 -15.83
N PHE A 613 19.60 3.85 -16.00
CA PHE A 613 18.51 3.57 -16.93
C PHE A 613 19.04 3.30 -18.35
N TYR A 614 19.90 4.18 -18.84
CA TYR A 614 20.44 4.07 -20.21
C TYR A 614 21.29 2.82 -20.42
N LYS A 615 22.12 2.44 -19.44
CA LYS A 615 22.93 1.22 -19.54
C LYS A 615 22.09 -0.05 -19.49
N THR A 616 21.00 -0.04 -18.73
CA THR A 616 20.09 -1.19 -18.58
C THR A 616 19.45 -1.56 -19.91
N PHE A 617 18.95 -0.56 -20.65
CA PHE A 617 18.17 -0.78 -21.86
C PHE A 617 18.98 -0.57 -23.16
N GLN A 618 20.30 -0.41 -23.06
CA GLN A 618 21.16 -0.13 -24.21
C GLN A 618 21.09 -1.27 -25.25
N GLY A 619 20.80 -0.91 -26.49
CA GLY A 619 20.84 -1.83 -27.63
C GLY A 619 19.62 -2.76 -27.74
N MET A 620 18.66 -2.69 -26.82
CA MET A 620 17.40 -3.42 -26.91
C MET A 620 16.52 -2.84 -28.02
N LYS A 621 15.91 -3.71 -28.83
CA LYS A 621 15.01 -3.31 -29.93
C LYS A 621 13.54 -3.25 -29.53
N ASN A 622 13.18 -3.92 -28.44
CA ASN A 622 11.84 -3.98 -27.88
C ASN A 622 11.54 -2.83 -26.89
N VAL A 623 12.38 -1.79 -26.87
CA VAL A 623 12.22 -0.62 -26.01
C VAL A 623 12.30 0.67 -26.81
N ALA A 624 11.55 1.68 -26.40
CA ALA A 624 11.66 3.02 -26.93
C ALA A 624 11.49 4.03 -25.81
N HIS A 625 12.21 5.14 -25.87
CA HIS A 625 12.00 6.24 -24.94
C HIS A 625 12.14 7.60 -25.60
N THR A 626 11.43 8.59 -25.06
CA THR A 626 11.49 9.98 -25.53
C THR A 626 11.16 10.91 -24.38
N ASP A 627 11.52 12.18 -24.52
CA ASP A 627 11.13 13.19 -23.55
C ASP A 627 9.77 13.79 -23.93
N ILE A 628 8.90 13.89 -22.93
CA ILE A 628 7.62 14.57 -23.04
C ILE A 628 7.54 15.69 -22.01
N THR A 629 6.72 16.69 -22.31
CA THR A 629 6.41 17.77 -21.37
C THR A 629 5.01 17.56 -20.81
N ILE A 630 4.83 17.63 -19.50
CA ILE A 630 3.51 17.74 -18.88
C ILE A 630 3.30 19.19 -18.46
N LYS A 631 2.29 19.84 -19.05
CA LYS A 631 2.04 21.26 -18.84
C LYS A 631 0.69 21.50 -18.17
N TRP A 632 0.73 22.25 -17.07
CA TRP A 632 -0.47 22.81 -16.47
C TRP A 632 -0.90 24.04 -17.28
N VAL A 633 -2.07 23.97 -17.90
CA VAL A 633 -2.65 25.06 -18.71
C VAL A 633 -3.91 25.60 -18.05
N GLU A 634 -4.34 26.79 -18.48
CA GLU A 634 -5.56 27.42 -17.98
C GLU A 634 -6.81 26.66 -18.46
N ASP A 635 -6.84 26.27 -19.74
CA ASP A 635 -7.97 25.52 -20.30
C ASP A 635 -7.59 24.73 -21.57
N PHE A 636 -8.44 23.77 -21.93
CA PHE A 636 -8.43 23.03 -23.20
C PHE A 636 -9.82 22.47 -23.52
N PRO A 637 -10.12 22.16 -24.81
CA PRO A 637 -11.36 21.49 -25.20
C PRO A 637 -11.52 20.12 -24.53
N GLU A 638 -12.69 19.88 -23.92
CA GLU A 638 -13.08 18.57 -23.37
C GLU A 638 -13.93 17.83 -24.40
N VAL A 639 -13.77 16.50 -24.51
CA VAL A 639 -14.45 15.62 -25.48
C VAL A 639 -15.27 14.56 -24.79
#